data_AF-A0A2N2JKA2-F1
#
_entry.id   AF-A0A2N2JKA2-F1
#
_cell.length_a   1.000
_cell.length_b   1.000
_cell.length_c   1.000
_cell.angle_alpha   90.00
_cell.angle_beta   90.00
_cell.angle_gamma   90.00
#
_symmetry.space_group_name_H-M   'P 1'
#
loop_
_entity.id
_entity.type
_entity.pdbx_description
1 polymer ?
#
loop_
_entity_poly.entity_id
_entity_poly.type
_entity_poly.pdbx_seq_one_letter_code
_entity_poly.pdbx_strand_id
1 'polypeptide(L)'
;MRRTILVLLLSAGLVAACGKKEPAPPATTTAPADPTAADPAKDPAAAATPDKGEEANQPRRAIEVVPTPGADEASAGAAGDTVAKADGIPEPTPAGGGDEASQLEAMARLTPGPQVDLGAGAATAEALSYLPANTAVVFVVGSPMKLLDVFGYAQLRATGGERMAEAARELTEATGHDLLDPTVWTELGIDLNGPMGGAGVASEKEPYIIFLTIGDRAKLDAAITAAFAKGEREITREQVGDAELIMTQGYDRNVILVRGKTVMVVGVDRHDGARELARKVATQDAATSLARAVEFTAAVKPLEGSQDALVWGNLGLGVRMMMRTEAGGGRRAAAQKAMFDKVLKGVSGVAMGGTVKDRALEVSAFMPLAGDALLRRLIKNFDGLPVAFTASSQTPLFGMALRLDPAVVVEFMEASMAAEGESLDEVRAAAKEMAGVDLDKDVFGVFDGRASVVVTGDLSGLAQGKRFDPKALGGALVIGLANADGLKSLLGMASKMELPKGIKIDPSGTMDLPLPTGHTLYVRIAGNNLLATTDKALAKRVVAGDASASFLTGLSHPDLKALMSRPNQAGWFMMPQQIAGLWLMVGKSDASMAMRAADADDGATKKSPERIAKEKELAALRASLEETSKARDAAQMAAATKLFDKLGTFAETVEVTEGGLRVRAGEYLGGTPAELVSAIVGAMRQKDDSRAQEDGLYKKLFELENEVRMLELKDDMEAEEK
;
A
#
# COMPACT_ATOMS: atom_id res chain seq x y z
N MET A 1 -10.27 -8.37 0.15
CA MET A 1 -10.56 -8.34 -1.30
C MET A 1 -11.45 -9.49 -1.79
N ARG A 2 -11.03 -10.78 -1.81
CA ARG A 2 -11.94 -11.90 -2.18
C ARG A 2 -13.21 -11.95 -1.31
N ARG A 3 -13.10 -11.83 0.02
CA ARG A 3 -14.27 -11.70 0.92
C ARG A 3 -15.07 -10.40 0.72
N THR A 4 -14.47 -9.31 0.26
CA THR A 4 -15.13 -8.00 0.12
C THR A 4 -15.91 -7.89 -1.19
N ILE A 5 -15.36 -8.42 -2.29
CA ILE A 5 -16.07 -8.56 -3.59
C ILE A 5 -17.15 -9.64 -3.46
N LEU A 6 -16.84 -10.74 -2.76
CA LEU A 6 -17.85 -11.72 -2.41
C LEU A 6 -18.91 -11.11 -1.49
N VAL A 7 -18.59 -10.27 -0.51
CA VAL A 7 -19.60 -9.53 0.30
C VAL A 7 -20.32 -8.46 -0.51
N LEU A 8 -19.74 -7.83 -1.54
CA LEU A 8 -20.42 -6.87 -2.43
C LEU A 8 -21.41 -7.57 -3.38
N LEU A 9 -21.02 -8.69 -3.99
CA LEU A 9 -21.89 -9.52 -4.83
C LEU A 9 -22.91 -10.30 -3.98
N LEU A 10 -22.47 -10.77 -2.81
CA LEU A 10 -23.32 -11.44 -1.87
C LEU A 10 -24.19 -10.48 -1.07
N SER A 11 -23.93 -9.18 -0.88
CA SER A 11 -24.87 -8.29 -0.15
C SER A 11 -26.09 -7.93 -1.00
N ALA A 12 -25.92 -7.88 -2.33
CA ALA A 12 -27.03 -7.89 -3.28
C ALA A 12 -27.80 -9.23 -3.27
N GLY A 13 -27.13 -10.36 -2.99
CA GLY A 13 -27.75 -11.69 -2.83
C GLY A 13 -28.16 -12.11 -1.40
N LEU A 14 -27.63 -11.47 -0.35
CA LEU A 14 -27.73 -11.88 1.07
C LEU A 14 -29.06 -11.46 1.65
N VAL A 15 -29.70 -10.47 1.04
CA VAL A 15 -31.08 -10.13 1.31
C VAL A 15 -31.98 -11.36 1.10
N ALA A 16 -31.59 -12.31 0.23
CA ALA A 16 -32.26 -13.60 0.05
C ALA A 16 -31.59 -14.80 0.77
N ALA A 17 -30.27 -14.77 1.05
CA ALA A 17 -29.51 -15.97 1.50
C ALA A 17 -29.07 -16.01 2.98
N CYS A 18 -29.30 -14.97 3.79
CA CYS A 18 -28.96 -15.01 5.22
C CYS A 18 -30.01 -15.78 6.04
N GLY A 19 -29.90 -17.10 6.16
CA GLY A 19 -30.81 -17.85 7.05
C GLY A 19 -30.64 -19.35 7.09
N LYS A 20 -29.48 -19.87 7.52
CA LYS A 20 -29.56 -21.07 8.37
C LYS A 20 -30.04 -20.59 9.74
N LYS A 21 -31.18 -21.11 10.16
CA LYS A 21 -31.87 -20.82 11.42
C LYS A 21 -30.86 -20.94 12.58
N GLU A 22 -30.40 -19.81 13.11
CA GLU A 22 -29.63 -19.79 14.35
C GLU A 22 -30.55 -20.28 15.48
N PRO A 23 -30.16 -21.30 16.27
CA PRO A 23 -30.99 -21.78 17.36
C PRO A 23 -31.14 -20.65 18.39
N ALA A 24 -32.38 -20.40 18.80
CA ALA A 24 -32.71 -19.38 19.79
C ALA A 24 -31.85 -19.58 21.06
N PRO A 25 -31.31 -18.50 21.66
CA PRO A 25 -30.58 -18.61 22.91
C PRO A 25 -31.50 -19.14 24.02
N PRO A 26 -31.01 -20.02 24.92
CA PRO A 26 -31.82 -20.56 25.99
C PRO A 26 -32.27 -19.44 26.93
N ALA A 27 -33.56 -19.45 27.27
CA ALA A 27 -34.15 -18.54 28.23
C ALA A 27 -33.47 -18.71 29.60
N THR A 28 -32.85 -17.64 30.09
CA THR A 28 -32.29 -17.57 31.44
C THR A 28 -33.37 -17.09 32.40
N THR A 29 -33.82 -17.98 33.28
CA THR A 29 -34.61 -17.64 34.46
C THR A 29 -33.71 -17.54 35.70
N THR A 30 -33.95 -16.46 36.45
CA THR A 30 -33.69 -16.25 37.89
C THR A 30 -32.26 -16.14 38.41
N ALA A 31 -31.93 -14.92 38.87
CA ALA A 31 -31.06 -14.64 40.02
C ALA A 31 -31.92 -14.67 41.33
N PRO A 32 -31.41 -14.39 42.55
CA PRO A 32 -30.01 -14.30 43.03
C PRO A 32 -29.77 -15.04 44.38
N ALA A 33 -28.51 -15.14 44.82
CA ALA A 33 -28.17 -15.12 46.26
C ALA A 33 -26.70 -14.70 46.47
N ASP A 34 -26.55 -13.59 47.18
CA ASP A 34 -25.35 -13.13 47.89
C ASP A 34 -25.10 -14.06 49.10
N PRO A 35 -23.85 -14.34 49.52
CA PRO A 35 -23.35 -13.60 50.68
C PRO A 35 -21.81 -13.38 50.77
N THR A 36 -21.47 -12.18 51.23
CA THR A 36 -20.42 -11.76 52.20
C THR A 36 -19.26 -12.69 52.64
N ALA A 37 -18.04 -12.15 52.45
CA ALA A 37 -16.92 -11.96 53.39
C ALA A 37 -16.28 -13.13 54.20
N ALA A 38 -14.97 -13.35 54.02
CA ALA A 38 -13.91 -13.27 55.06
C ALA A 38 -12.53 -13.78 54.55
N ASP A 39 -11.49 -12.98 54.79
CA ASP A 39 -10.05 -13.33 54.91
C ASP A 39 -9.80 -13.83 56.37
N PRO A 40 -8.68 -14.44 56.84
CA PRO A 40 -7.32 -14.46 56.27
C PRO A 40 -6.41 -15.72 56.48
N ALA A 41 -5.23 -15.65 55.84
CA ALA A 41 -3.90 -16.15 56.25
C ALA A 41 -3.58 -17.67 56.34
N LYS A 42 -2.58 -18.12 55.54
CA LYS A 42 -1.28 -18.68 56.01
C LYS A 42 -0.39 -19.18 54.86
N ASP A 43 0.82 -18.64 54.81
CA ASP A 43 2.07 -19.25 54.28
C ASP A 43 2.44 -20.54 55.09
N PRO A 44 3.33 -21.46 54.61
CA PRO A 44 4.58 -21.14 53.90
C PRO A 44 5.12 -22.13 52.82
N ALA A 45 6.01 -21.57 52.00
CA ALA A 45 7.30 -22.09 51.49
C ALA A 45 7.41 -23.50 50.87
N ALA A 46 7.85 -23.53 49.59
CA ALA A 46 8.78 -24.53 49.09
C ALA A 46 9.67 -23.95 47.97
N ALA A 47 10.95 -24.29 48.02
CA ALA A 47 12.04 -23.76 47.23
C ALA A 47 12.20 -24.47 45.86
N ALA A 48 12.73 -23.74 44.87
CA ALA A 48 13.62 -24.29 43.85
C ALA A 48 14.39 -23.16 43.15
N THR A 49 15.72 -23.28 43.19
CA THR A 49 16.75 -22.55 42.43
C THR A 49 16.55 -22.62 40.92
N PRO A 50 17.11 -21.65 40.17
CA PRO A 50 17.95 -22.08 39.06
C PRO A 50 19.32 -21.39 39.02
N ASP A 51 20.18 -22.15 38.36
CA ASP A 51 21.61 -22.02 38.16
C ASP A 51 21.99 -20.89 37.19
N LYS A 52 23.28 -20.56 37.23
CA LYS A 52 23.95 -19.41 36.63
C LYS A 52 24.17 -19.59 35.12
N GLY A 53 24.03 -18.49 34.38
CA GLY A 53 24.60 -18.30 33.05
C GLY A 53 25.05 -16.85 32.91
N GLU A 54 26.36 -16.67 32.73
CA GLU A 54 27.08 -15.40 32.57
C GLU A 54 26.58 -14.56 31.38
N GLU A 55 26.45 -13.24 31.57
CA GLU A 55 26.74 -12.30 30.48
C GLU A 55 27.15 -10.90 31.00
N ALA A 56 27.91 -10.22 30.15
CA ALA A 56 28.91 -9.23 30.48
C ALA A 56 28.39 -7.90 31.03
N ASN A 57 29.13 -7.41 32.01
CA ASN A 57 28.96 -6.13 32.70
C ASN A 57 29.69 -5.02 31.91
N GLN A 58 28.97 -4.05 31.35
CA GLN A 58 29.52 -2.77 30.89
C GLN A 58 29.12 -1.65 31.86
N PRO A 59 30.06 -0.80 32.33
CA PRO A 59 29.73 0.23 33.31
C PRO A 59 29.09 1.46 32.64
N ARG A 60 27.89 1.83 33.11
CA ARG A 60 27.29 3.14 32.87
C ARG A 60 28.14 4.22 33.54
N ARG A 61 28.69 5.15 32.75
CA ARG A 61 29.27 6.40 33.25
C ARG A 61 28.15 7.28 33.82
N ALA A 62 28.26 7.64 35.09
CA ALA A 62 27.53 8.74 35.69
C ALA A 62 28.13 10.05 35.14
N ILE A 63 27.28 10.91 34.57
CA ILE A 63 27.64 12.28 34.22
C ILE A 63 27.46 13.12 35.50
N GLU A 64 28.58 13.58 36.07
CA GLU A 64 28.58 14.63 37.09
C GLU A 64 28.11 15.95 36.46
N VAL A 65 27.02 16.50 37.00
CA VAL A 65 26.56 17.85 36.69
C VAL A 65 27.41 18.82 37.52
N VAL A 66 28.26 19.59 36.85
CA VAL A 66 28.98 20.73 37.44
C VAL A 66 28.06 21.96 37.45
N PRO A 67 27.90 22.67 38.58
CA PRO A 67 27.16 23.93 38.59
C PRO A 67 28.03 25.07 38.05
N THR A 68 27.55 25.77 37.03
CA THR A 68 28.16 27.02 36.55
C THR A 68 27.65 28.20 37.37
N PRO A 69 28.52 29.10 37.87
CA PRO A 69 28.10 30.32 38.55
C PRO A 69 28.00 31.52 37.60
N GLY A 70 27.07 32.43 37.91
CA GLY A 70 27.21 33.86 37.61
C GLY A 70 26.60 34.33 36.29
N ALA A 71 25.34 34.76 36.34
CA ALA A 71 24.77 35.69 35.38
C ALA A 71 25.18 37.12 35.77
N ASP A 72 25.83 37.84 34.84
CA ASP A 72 25.91 39.30 34.86
C ASP A 72 25.06 39.86 33.72
N GLU A 73 24.23 40.81 34.10
CA GLU A 73 23.31 41.57 33.26
C GLU A 73 24.06 42.61 32.40
N ALA A 74 23.71 42.73 31.12
CA ALA A 74 23.85 43.99 30.37
C ALA A 74 22.98 44.02 29.10
N SER A 75 21.78 44.57 29.29
CA SER A 75 21.06 45.54 28.43
C SER A 75 21.22 45.58 26.89
N ALA A 76 20.03 45.58 26.27
CA ALA A 76 19.52 46.54 25.28
C ALA A 76 19.85 46.38 23.79
N GLY A 77 18.77 46.29 22.98
CA GLY A 77 18.80 46.52 21.55
C GLY A 77 17.55 46.04 20.82
N ALA A 78 16.41 46.69 21.06
CA ALA A 78 15.13 46.41 20.40
C ALA A 78 15.14 46.83 18.91
N ALA A 79 14.65 45.95 18.03
CA ALA A 79 14.03 46.29 16.75
C ALA A 79 12.92 45.28 16.50
N GLY A 80 11.68 45.75 16.54
CA GLY A 80 10.48 44.94 16.41
C GLY A 80 10.10 44.69 14.97
N ASP A 81 9.62 43.49 14.70
CA ASP A 81 8.68 43.21 13.61
C ASP A 81 7.49 42.46 14.18
N THR A 82 6.34 43.14 14.15
CA THR A 82 5.04 42.61 14.52
C THR A 82 4.51 41.70 13.41
N VAL A 83 4.57 40.38 13.61
CA VAL A 83 3.79 39.44 12.81
C VAL A 83 2.34 39.48 13.31
N ALA A 84 1.45 39.93 12.43
CA ALA A 84 0.01 39.92 12.65
C ALA A 84 -0.47 38.48 12.94
N LYS A 85 -1.12 38.31 14.09
CA LYS A 85 -1.92 37.13 14.43
C LYS A 85 -3.02 36.98 13.38
N ALA A 86 -3.05 35.85 12.69
CA ALA A 86 -4.21 35.46 11.90
C ALA A 86 -5.32 35.02 12.86
N ASP A 87 -6.37 35.82 12.94
CA ASP A 87 -7.61 35.51 13.65
C ASP A 87 -8.40 34.41 12.91
N GLY A 88 -8.91 33.43 13.68
CA GLY A 88 -10.28 32.95 13.46
C GLY A 88 -10.50 31.57 12.83
N ILE A 89 -9.91 30.50 13.37
CA ILE A 89 -10.64 29.23 13.51
C ILE A 89 -10.81 29.01 15.01
N PRO A 90 -12.03 29.01 15.57
CA PRO A 90 -12.20 28.75 17.00
C PRO A 90 -11.63 27.36 17.32
N GLU A 91 -10.66 27.29 18.22
CA GLU A 91 -10.29 26.01 18.83
C GLU A 91 -11.56 25.42 19.46
N PRO A 92 -11.92 24.16 19.14
CA PRO A 92 -13.06 23.53 19.77
C PRO A 92 -12.80 23.48 21.27
N THR A 93 -13.56 24.27 22.03
CA THR A 93 -13.60 24.17 23.48
C THR A 93 -13.96 22.72 23.82
N PRO A 94 -13.22 22.02 24.72
CA PRO A 94 -13.52 20.64 25.06
C PRO A 94 -14.94 20.58 25.60
N ALA A 95 -15.87 20.12 24.76
CA ALA A 95 -17.27 20.02 25.11
C ALA A 95 -17.39 18.98 26.23
N GLY A 96 -17.92 19.40 27.38
CA GLY A 96 -18.17 18.50 28.50
C GLY A 96 -19.06 17.34 28.09
N GLY A 97 -18.71 16.12 28.53
CA GLY A 97 -19.59 14.96 28.67
C GLY A 97 -20.34 14.45 27.43
N GLY A 98 -20.05 14.93 26.22
CA GLY A 98 -20.68 14.42 25.00
C GLY A 98 -20.29 12.98 24.71
N ASP A 99 -21.27 12.12 24.43
CA ASP A 99 -21.09 10.73 23.98
C ASP A 99 -20.07 10.64 22.84
N GLU A 100 -19.21 9.62 22.86
CA GLU A 100 -18.10 9.46 21.91
C GLU A 100 -18.60 9.47 20.45
N ALA A 101 -19.78 8.91 20.22
CA ALA A 101 -20.49 8.91 18.95
C ALA A 101 -20.68 10.31 18.38
N SER A 102 -21.13 11.24 19.22
CA SER A 102 -21.41 12.63 18.83
C SER A 102 -20.13 13.38 18.50
N GLN A 103 -19.03 13.07 19.20
CA GLN A 103 -17.72 13.63 18.91
C GLN A 103 -17.19 13.12 17.57
N LEU A 104 -17.33 11.82 17.30
CA LEU A 104 -16.90 11.22 16.04
C LEU A 104 -17.64 11.83 14.84
N GLU A 105 -18.95 11.97 14.96
CA GLU A 105 -19.77 12.59 13.92
C GLU A 105 -19.37 14.06 13.72
N ALA A 106 -19.20 14.83 14.79
CA ALA A 106 -18.77 16.22 14.70
C ALA A 106 -17.38 16.36 14.05
N MET A 107 -16.45 15.44 14.34
CA MET A 107 -15.12 15.40 13.74
C MET A 107 -15.15 14.96 12.27
N ALA A 108 -16.16 14.21 11.84
CA ALA A 108 -16.28 13.74 10.47
C ALA A 108 -17.04 14.70 9.55
N ARG A 109 -17.73 15.70 10.11
CA ARG A 109 -18.51 16.68 9.34
C ARG A 109 -17.62 17.43 8.35
N LEU A 110 -18.00 17.30 7.08
CA LEU A 110 -17.43 18.03 5.96
C LEU A 110 -18.09 19.41 5.81
N THR A 111 -17.37 20.33 5.20
CA THR A 111 -17.81 21.71 5.00
C THR A 111 -18.70 21.79 3.77
N PRO A 112 -19.98 22.22 3.87
CA PRO A 112 -20.82 22.45 2.70
C PRO A 112 -20.23 23.52 1.79
N GLY A 113 -20.26 23.29 0.48
CA GLY A 113 -19.67 24.16 -0.54
C GLY A 113 -20.58 24.39 -1.75
N PRO A 114 -20.12 25.23 -2.71
CA PRO A 114 -20.87 25.51 -3.93
C PRO A 114 -20.95 24.28 -4.85
N GLN A 115 -21.81 24.35 -5.88
CA GLN A 115 -21.80 23.33 -6.93
C GLN A 115 -20.48 23.39 -7.67
N VAL A 116 -19.82 22.25 -7.83
CA VAL A 116 -18.65 22.11 -8.68
C VAL A 116 -19.01 21.14 -9.80
N ASP A 117 -18.74 21.53 -11.04
CA ASP A 117 -18.79 20.61 -12.16
C ASP A 117 -17.59 19.66 -12.07
N LEU A 118 -17.87 18.37 -11.85
CA LEU A 118 -16.88 17.31 -11.75
C LEU A 118 -16.69 16.57 -13.10
N GLY A 119 -17.31 17.06 -14.18
CA GLY A 119 -17.20 16.49 -15.53
C GLY A 119 -18.15 15.33 -15.76
N ALA A 120 -17.61 14.17 -16.14
CA ALA A 120 -18.40 12.97 -16.44
C ALA A 120 -17.76 11.73 -15.80
N GLY A 121 -18.55 10.66 -15.66
CA GLY A 121 -18.10 9.36 -15.18
C GLY A 121 -18.32 9.15 -13.68
N ALA A 122 -17.41 8.44 -13.02
CA ALA A 122 -17.58 8.02 -11.63
C ALA A 122 -17.79 9.20 -10.65
N ALA A 123 -17.17 10.35 -10.91
CA ALA A 123 -17.29 11.56 -10.08
C ALA A 123 -18.66 12.26 -10.15
N THR A 124 -19.52 11.90 -11.11
CA THR A 124 -20.87 12.48 -11.25
C THR A 124 -21.99 11.50 -10.93
N ALA A 125 -21.68 10.40 -10.25
CA ALA A 125 -22.69 9.45 -9.79
C ALA A 125 -23.75 10.14 -8.93
N GLU A 126 -25.03 9.98 -9.30
CA GLU A 126 -26.18 10.58 -8.61
C GLU A 126 -26.18 10.23 -7.11
N ALA A 127 -25.75 9.01 -6.77
CA ALA A 127 -25.57 8.53 -5.40
C ALA A 127 -24.76 9.48 -4.51
N LEU A 128 -23.73 10.15 -5.04
CA LEU A 128 -22.88 11.07 -4.28
C LEU A 128 -23.66 12.28 -3.74
N SER A 129 -24.77 12.64 -4.40
CA SER A 129 -25.65 13.73 -3.95
C SER A 129 -26.58 13.33 -2.81
N TYR A 130 -26.68 12.02 -2.52
CA TYR A 130 -27.48 11.46 -1.42
C TYR A 130 -26.63 11.02 -0.23
N LEU A 131 -25.30 10.93 -0.40
CA LEU A 131 -24.39 10.57 0.68
C LEU A 131 -24.22 11.74 1.68
N PRO A 132 -24.20 11.46 2.99
CA PRO A 132 -24.13 12.50 4.01
C PRO A 132 -22.74 13.14 4.09
N ALA A 133 -22.67 14.37 4.62
CA ALA A 133 -21.42 15.09 4.83
C ALA A 133 -20.48 14.47 5.89
N ASN A 134 -20.81 13.34 6.51
CA ASN A 134 -19.90 12.59 7.38
C ASN A 134 -19.41 11.28 6.73
N THR A 135 -19.51 11.14 5.40
CA THR A 135 -18.87 10.04 4.67
C THR A 135 -17.35 10.05 4.94
N ALA A 136 -16.82 8.90 5.36
CA ALA A 136 -15.40 8.70 5.64
C ALA A 136 -14.65 8.23 4.39
N VAL A 137 -15.28 7.37 3.58
CA VAL A 137 -14.71 6.82 2.37
C VAL A 137 -15.81 6.58 1.33
N VAL A 138 -15.51 6.80 0.06
CA VAL A 138 -16.36 6.39 -1.06
C VAL A 138 -15.50 5.76 -2.16
N PHE A 139 -16.03 4.72 -2.79
CA PHE A 139 -15.49 4.09 -3.98
C PHE A 139 -16.59 4.02 -5.03
N VAL A 140 -16.30 4.45 -6.26
CA VAL A 140 -17.24 4.48 -7.38
C VAL A 140 -16.55 3.91 -8.61
N VAL A 141 -17.25 3.06 -9.35
CA VAL A 141 -16.92 2.64 -10.71
C VAL A 141 -17.91 3.31 -11.64
N GLY A 142 -17.42 4.02 -12.66
CA GLY A 142 -18.26 4.75 -13.61
C GLY A 142 -19.04 3.83 -14.55
N SER A 143 -18.41 2.75 -15.03
CA SER A 143 -19.04 1.71 -15.86
C SER A 143 -18.42 0.34 -15.57
N PRO A 144 -19.07 -0.48 -14.73
CA PRO A 144 -18.68 -1.87 -14.47
C PRO A 144 -18.58 -2.71 -15.73
N MET A 145 -19.50 -2.53 -16.68
CA MET A 145 -19.49 -3.24 -17.96
C MET A 145 -18.21 -2.95 -18.74
N LYS A 146 -17.81 -1.67 -18.84
CA LYS A 146 -16.54 -1.28 -19.47
C LYS A 146 -15.35 -1.97 -18.80
N LEU A 147 -15.31 -2.03 -17.46
CA LEU A 147 -14.23 -2.74 -16.75
C LEU A 147 -14.22 -4.24 -17.09
N LEU A 148 -15.38 -4.90 -17.06
CA LEU A 148 -15.50 -6.32 -17.43
C LEU A 148 -15.00 -6.59 -18.85
N ASP A 149 -15.39 -5.74 -19.81
CA ASP A 149 -14.96 -5.86 -21.19
C ASP A 149 -13.45 -5.70 -21.35
N VAL A 150 -12.86 -4.67 -20.73
CA VAL A 150 -11.41 -4.43 -20.83
C VAL A 150 -10.59 -5.55 -20.18
N PHE A 151 -11.05 -6.10 -19.05
CA PHE A 151 -10.41 -7.25 -18.42
C PHE A 151 -10.71 -8.59 -19.13
N GLY A 152 -11.42 -8.56 -20.26
CA GLY A 152 -11.69 -9.75 -21.08
C GLY A 152 -12.58 -10.74 -20.37
N TYR A 153 -13.59 -10.27 -19.64
CA TYR A 153 -14.46 -11.13 -18.82
C TYR A 153 -15.08 -12.28 -19.60
N ALA A 154 -15.49 -12.06 -20.86
CA ALA A 154 -15.99 -13.12 -21.73
C ALA A 154 -14.95 -14.25 -21.93
N GLN A 155 -13.69 -13.89 -22.16
CA GLN A 155 -12.59 -14.84 -22.27
C GLN A 155 -12.29 -15.52 -20.93
N LEU A 156 -12.37 -14.81 -19.81
CA LEU A 156 -12.19 -15.37 -18.47
C LEU A 156 -13.30 -16.37 -18.13
N ARG A 157 -14.54 -16.10 -18.51
CA ARG A 157 -15.66 -17.05 -18.34
C ARG A 157 -15.46 -18.29 -19.22
N ALA A 158 -15.05 -18.10 -20.48
CA ALA A 158 -14.79 -19.20 -21.40
C ALA A 158 -13.61 -20.09 -20.96
N THR A 159 -12.54 -19.48 -20.45
CA THR A 159 -11.33 -20.19 -20.02
C THR A 159 -11.38 -20.64 -18.56
N GLY A 160 -12.22 -20.03 -17.73
CA GLY A 160 -12.33 -20.21 -16.28
C GLY A 160 -12.73 -21.63 -15.84
N GLY A 161 -13.28 -22.43 -16.76
CA GLY A 161 -13.54 -23.84 -16.56
C GLY A 161 -14.52 -24.10 -15.40
N GLU A 162 -14.29 -25.20 -14.70
CA GLU A 162 -15.20 -25.70 -13.64
C GLU A 162 -15.38 -24.72 -12.47
N ARG A 163 -14.34 -23.96 -12.07
CA ARG A 163 -14.44 -23.01 -10.95
C ARG A 163 -15.41 -21.86 -11.20
N MET A 164 -15.43 -21.30 -12.42
CA MET A 164 -16.41 -20.27 -12.77
C MET A 164 -17.82 -20.86 -12.86
N ALA A 165 -17.94 -22.09 -13.35
CA ALA A 165 -19.22 -22.80 -13.40
C ALA A 165 -19.74 -23.15 -11.99
N GLU A 166 -18.87 -23.50 -11.05
CA GLU A 166 -19.20 -23.74 -9.65
C GLU A 166 -19.67 -22.45 -8.97
N ALA A 167 -18.92 -21.35 -9.10
CA ALA A 167 -19.32 -20.06 -8.56
C ALA A 167 -20.66 -19.56 -9.16
N ALA A 168 -20.86 -19.72 -10.47
CA ALA A 168 -22.14 -19.42 -11.13
C ALA A 168 -23.29 -20.26 -10.56
N ARG A 169 -23.04 -21.56 -10.30
CA ARG A 169 -24.03 -22.48 -9.71
C ARG A 169 -24.36 -22.09 -8.27
N GLU A 170 -23.37 -21.81 -7.43
CA GLU A 170 -23.58 -21.35 -6.06
C GLU A 170 -24.40 -20.05 -6.01
N LEU A 171 -24.09 -19.08 -6.89
CA LEU A 171 -24.85 -17.84 -6.99
C LEU A 171 -26.27 -18.07 -7.51
N THR A 172 -26.45 -18.98 -8.47
CA THR A 172 -27.77 -19.37 -8.98
C THR A 172 -28.61 -20.06 -7.90
N GLU A 173 -28.01 -20.97 -7.12
CA GLU A 173 -28.68 -21.64 -6.01
C GLU A 173 -29.12 -20.62 -4.95
N ALA A 174 -28.21 -19.72 -4.55
CA ALA A 174 -28.49 -18.68 -3.55
C ALA A 174 -29.55 -17.68 -4.03
N THR A 175 -29.39 -17.13 -5.22
CA THR A 175 -30.16 -15.94 -5.67
C THR A 175 -31.26 -16.25 -6.68
N GLY A 176 -31.25 -17.44 -7.29
CA GLY A 176 -32.09 -17.80 -8.43
C GLY A 176 -31.52 -17.35 -9.79
N HIS A 177 -30.39 -16.64 -9.80
CA HIS A 177 -29.81 -16.05 -11.00
C HIS A 177 -28.29 -16.25 -11.07
N ASP A 178 -27.74 -16.39 -12.28
CA ASP A 178 -26.29 -16.38 -12.50
C ASP A 178 -25.80 -14.93 -12.47
N LEU A 179 -25.47 -14.41 -11.28
CA LEU A 179 -24.95 -13.04 -11.11
C LEU A 179 -23.56 -12.83 -11.72
N LEU A 180 -22.91 -13.89 -12.21
CA LEU A 180 -21.69 -13.79 -13.01
C LEU A 180 -22.01 -13.51 -14.48
N ASP A 181 -23.26 -13.58 -14.91
CA ASP A 181 -23.67 -13.15 -16.24
C ASP A 181 -24.04 -11.65 -16.22
N PRO A 182 -23.32 -10.77 -16.95
CA PRO A 182 -23.65 -9.34 -16.99
C PRO A 182 -25.07 -9.07 -17.51
N THR A 183 -25.62 -9.96 -18.35
CA THR A 183 -26.96 -9.80 -18.92
C THR A 183 -28.07 -9.95 -17.86
N VAL A 184 -27.86 -10.81 -16.88
CA VAL A 184 -28.78 -11.03 -15.75
C VAL A 184 -29.01 -9.73 -14.97
N TRP A 185 -27.99 -8.89 -14.78
CA TRP A 185 -28.16 -7.61 -14.08
C TRP A 185 -29.15 -6.68 -14.78
N THR A 186 -29.16 -6.69 -16.12
CA THR A 186 -30.14 -5.93 -16.92
C THR A 186 -31.55 -6.51 -16.77
N GLU A 187 -31.68 -7.83 -16.62
CA GLU A 187 -32.95 -8.50 -16.31
C GLU A 187 -33.47 -8.14 -14.92
N LEU A 188 -32.57 -7.92 -13.96
CA LEU A 188 -32.87 -7.43 -12.62
C LEU A 188 -33.12 -5.91 -12.56
N GLY A 189 -33.07 -5.21 -13.71
CA GLY A 189 -33.30 -3.76 -13.78
C GLY A 189 -32.11 -2.89 -13.37
N ILE A 190 -30.91 -3.46 -13.23
CA ILE A 190 -29.67 -2.76 -12.91
C ILE A 190 -28.90 -2.42 -14.20
N ASP A 191 -28.44 -1.17 -14.32
CA ASP A 191 -27.61 -0.72 -15.44
C ASP A 191 -26.12 -0.82 -15.11
N LEU A 192 -25.43 -1.80 -15.71
CA LEU A 192 -23.98 -1.99 -15.57
C LEU A 192 -23.15 -0.97 -16.38
N ASN A 193 -23.78 -0.14 -17.21
CA ASN A 193 -23.10 0.99 -17.85
C ASN A 193 -23.13 2.25 -16.99
N GLY A 194 -24.04 2.30 -16.01
CA GLY A 194 -24.14 3.38 -15.05
C GLY A 194 -23.19 3.22 -13.86
N PRO A 195 -22.97 4.29 -13.08
CA PRO A 195 -22.11 4.22 -11.91
C PRO A 195 -22.63 3.26 -10.83
N MET A 196 -21.70 2.60 -10.14
CA MET A 196 -21.97 1.84 -8.92
C MET A 196 -20.83 2.02 -7.93
N GLY A 197 -21.08 1.71 -6.66
CA GLY A 197 -20.06 1.91 -5.66
C GLY A 197 -20.47 1.56 -4.26
N GLY A 198 -19.63 1.98 -3.32
CA GLY A 198 -19.89 1.87 -1.90
C GLY A 198 -19.32 3.06 -1.14
N ALA A 199 -19.91 3.35 0.02
CA ALA A 199 -19.45 4.38 0.93
C ALA A 199 -19.46 3.86 2.37
N GLY A 200 -18.46 4.26 3.15
CA GLY A 200 -18.43 4.10 4.60
C GLY A 200 -18.75 5.44 5.25
N VAL A 201 -19.67 5.46 6.21
CA VAL A 201 -20.06 6.69 6.92
C VAL A 201 -19.47 6.65 8.33
N ALA A 202 -18.88 7.77 8.77
CA ALA A 202 -18.26 7.85 10.10
C ALA A 202 -19.33 7.81 11.19
N SER A 203 -19.40 6.67 11.89
CA SER A 203 -20.32 6.42 12.99
C SER A 203 -19.82 5.20 13.78
N GLU A 204 -20.18 5.09 15.05
CA GLU A 204 -19.85 3.93 15.89
C GLU A 204 -20.44 2.61 15.37
N LYS A 205 -21.54 2.68 14.60
CA LYS A 205 -22.20 1.49 14.03
C LYS A 205 -21.51 0.96 12.76
N GLU A 206 -20.41 1.61 12.36
CA GLU A 206 -19.65 1.30 11.13
C GLU A 206 -20.56 1.09 9.90
N PRO A 207 -21.51 2.00 9.63
CA PRO A 207 -22.44 1.84 8.53
C PRO A 207 -21.76 1.86 7.16
N TYR A 208 -22.31 1.05 6.25
CA TYR A 208 -21.93 1.03 4.85
C TYR A 208 -23.15 1.27 3.96
N ILE A 209 -22.92 1.88 2.81
CA ILE A 209 -23.93 2.13 1.79
C ILE A 209 -23.38 1.57 0.48
N ILE A 210 -24.05 0.61 -0.13
CA ILE A 210 -23.75 0.14 -1.50
C ILE A 210 -24.77 0.77 -2.43
N PHE A 211 -24.37 1.25 -3.59
CA PHE A 211 -25.31 1.86 -4.54
C PHE A 211 -25.08 1.38 -5.96
N LEU A 212 -26.18 1.28 -6.71
CA LEU A 212 -26.24 0.79 -8.09
C LEU A 212 -27.13 1.74 -8.92
N THR A 213 -26.83 1.86 -10.21
CA THR A 213 -27.69 2.59 -11.15
C THR A 213 -28.84 1.69 -11.62
N ILE A 214 -30.05 2.25 -11.64
CA ILE A 214 -31.28 1.60 -12.09
C ILE A 214 -31.44 1.83 -13.59
N GLY A 215 -31.48 0.75 -14.35
CA GLY A 215 -31.83 0.77 -15.78
C GLY A 215 -33.33 0.63 -16.03
N ASP A 216 -34.02 -0.17 -15.21
CA ASP A 216 -35.46 -0.40 -15.30
C ASP A 216 -36.05 -0.60 -13.90
N ARG A 217 -36.83 0.38 -13.43
CA ARG A 217 -37.41 0.37 -12.09
C ARG A 217 -38.41 -0.76 -11.89
N ALA A 218 -39.22 -1.09 -12.90
CA ALA A 218 -40.24 -2.13 -12.77
C ALA A 218 -39.61 -3.52 -12.63
N LYS A 219 -38.53 -3.78 -13.38
CA LYS A 219 -37.75 -5.01 -13.25
C LYS A 219 -37.07 -5.11 -11.88
N LEU A 220 -36.50 -4.01 -11.39
CA LEU A 220 -35.90 -3.97 -10.06
C LEU A 220 -36.93 -4.27 -8.96
N ASP A 221 -38.10 -3.65 -9.01
CA ASP A 221 -39.17 -3.90 -8.05
C ASP A 221 -39.65 -5.36 -8.07
N ALA A 222 -39.77 -5.95 -9.26
CA ALA A 222 -40.11 -7.36 -9.42
C ALA A 222 -39.02 -8.28 -8.85
N ALA A 223 -37.76 -7.99 -9.14
CA ALA A 223 -36.61 -8.75 -8.64
C ALA A 223 -36.51 -8.70 -7.11
N ILE A 224 -36.66 -7.51 -6.50
CA ILE A 224 -36.68 -7.35 -5.03
C ILE A 224 -37.81 -8.17 -4.42
N THR A 225 -39.02 -8.06 -4.98
CA THR A 225 -40.20 -8.79 -4.48
C THR A 225 -39.99 -10.31 -4.56
N ALA A 226 -39.45 -10.81 -5.67
CA ALA A 226 -39.14 -12.22 -5.86
C ALA A 226 -38.06 -12.72 -4.87
N ALA A 227 -37.00 -11.94 -4.65
CA ALA A 227 -35.93 -12.27 -3.72
C ALA A 227 -36.44 -12.43 -2.27
N PHE A 228 -37.32 -11.52 -1.82
CA PHE A 228 -37.91 -11.61 -0.48
C PHE A 228 -38.94 -12.74 -0.34
N ALA A 229 -39.73 -13.00 -1.38
CA ALA A 229 -40.67 -14.13 -1.40
C ALA A 229 -39.93 -15.48 -1.27
N LYS A 230 -38.80 -15.65 -1.97
CA LYS A 230 -37.93 -16.84 -1.85
C LYS A 230 -37.38 -17.03 -0.44
N GLY A 231 -37.12 -15.93 0.28
CA GLY A 231 -36.63 -15.96 1.65
C GLY A 231 -37.71 -16.13 2.73
N GLU A 232 -38.98 -16.30 2.36
CA GLU A 232 -40.14 -16.35 3.28
C GLU A 232 -40.19 -15.14 4.24
N ARG A 233 -39.80 -13.96 3.74
CA ARG A 233 -39.72 -12.72 4.52
C ARG A 233 -40.83 -11.75 4.14
N GLU A 234 -41.54 -11.25 5.14
CA GLU A 234 -42.48 -10.15 4.95
C GLU A 234 -41.71 -8.84 4.78
N ILE A 235 -42.03 -8.10 3.71
CA ILE A 235 -41.44 -6.79 3.43
C ILE A 235 -42.42 -5.68 3.75
N THR A 236 -41.87 -4.57 4.24
CA THR A 236 -42.58 -3.31 4.40
C THR A 236 -41.97 -2.29 3.47
N ARG A 237 -42.82 -1.50 2.83
CA ARG A 237 -42.43 -0.37 1.98
C ARG A 237 -42.85 0.91 2.68
N GLU A 238 -41.96 1.86 2.75
CA GLU A 238 -42.19 3.14 3.39
C GLU A 238 -41.72 4.28 2.49
N GLN A 239 -42.61 5.24 2.22
CA GLN A 239 -42.24 6.44 1.47
C GLN A 239 -41.68 7.52 2.40
N VAL A 240 -40.52 8.05 2.05
CA VAL A 240 -39.82 9.11 2.78
C VAL A 240 -39.33 10.15 1.78
N GLY A 241 -40.09 11.24 1.65
CA GLY A 241 -39.82 12.26 0.64
C GLY A 241 -40.03 11.72 -0.77
N ASP A 242 -39.00 11.85 -1.61
CA ASP A 242 -38.92 11.32 -2.98
C ASP A 242 -38.28 9.91 -3.05
N ALA A 243 -38.00 9.29 -1.91
CA ALA A 243 -37.38 7.97 -1.81
C ALA A 243 -38.33 6.93 -1.20
N GLU A 244 -38.18 5.69 -1.64
CA GLU A 244 -38.85 4.51 -1.07
C GLU A 244 -37.85 3.67 -0.27
N LEU A 245 -38.22 3.31 0.97
CA LEU A 245 -37.48 2.38 1.82
C LEU A 245 -38.18 1.02 1.79
N ILE A 246 -37.44 -0.03 1.48
CA ILE A 246 -37.90 -1.43 1.47
C ILE A 246 -37.14 -2.17 2.56
N MET A 247 -37.87 -2.72 3.52
CA MET A 247 -37.34 -3.30 4.76
C MET A 247 -37.95 -4.66 5.01
N THR A 248 -37.20 -5.57 5.65
CA THR A 248 -37.77 -6.80 6.20
C THR A 248 -38.38 -6.52 7.58
N GLN A 249 -39.59 -7.03 7.84
CA GLN A 249 -40.24 -6.86 9.13
C GLN A 249 -39.40 -7.48 10.26
N GLY A 250 -39.15 -6.70 11.32
CA GLY A 250 -38.36 -7.14 12.48
C GLY A 250 -36.85 -7.24 12.25
N TYR A 251 -36.33 -6.74 11.12
CA TYR A 251 -34.90 -6.78 10.81
C TYR A 251 -34.39 -5.40 10.37
N ASP A 252 -33.52 -4.80 11.19
CA ASP A 252 -33.04 -3.43 11.01
C ASP A 252 -31.52 -3.33 10.77
N ARG A 253 -30.94 -4.36 10.13
CA ARG A 253 -29.53 -4.37 9.75
C ARG A 253 -29.26 -3.96 8.31
N ASN A 254 -30.25 -4.11 7.43
CA ASN A 254 -30.16 -3.71 6.03
C ASN A 254 -31.49 -3.11 5.58
N VAL A 255 -31.41 -1.97 4.89
CA VAL A 255 -32.56 -1.32 4.26
C VAL A 255 -32.23 -1.03 2.80
N ILE A 256 -33.12 -1.40 1.89
CA ILE A 256 -33.01 -1.01 0.49
C ILE A 256 -33.69 0.35 0.36
N LEU A 257 -32.96 1.34 -0.12
CA LEU A 257 -33.46 2.68 -0.42
C LEU A 257 -33.46 2.86 -1.93
N VAL A 258 -34.56 3.34 -2.49
CA VAL A 258 -34.64 3.64 -3.92
C VAL A 258 -35.04 5.09 -4.12
N ARG A 259 -34.17 5.87 -4.75
CA ARG A 259 -34.33 7.31 -4.97
C ARG A 259 -33.81 7.70 -6.34
N GLY A 260 -34.64 8.35 -7.15
CA GLY A 260 -34.29 8.71 -8.52
C GLY A 260 -33.89 7.48 -9.35
N LYS A 261 -32.71 7.52 -9.98
CA LYS A 261 -32.13 6.38 -10.72
C LYS A 261 -31.15 5.56 -9.89
N THR A 262 -31.16 5.72 -8.57
CA THR A 262 -30.22 5.01 -7.69
C THR A 262 -30.98 4.07 -6.75
N VAL A 263 -30.50 2.84 -6.65
CA VAL A 263 -30.85 1.92 -5.56
C VAL A 263 -29.66 1.80 -4.62
N MET A 264 -29.92 1.84 -3.32
CA MET A 264 -28.92 1.74 -2.27
C MET A 264 -29.27 0.62 -1.30
N VAL A 265 -28.26 -0.10 -0.83
CA VAL A 265 -28.35 -0.98 0.33
C VAL A 265 -27.63 -0.28 1.47
N VAL A 266 -28.38 0.17 2.47
CA VAL A 266 -27.86 0.78 3.69
C VAL A 266 -27.75 -0.30 4.75
N GLY A 267 -26.53 -0.61 5.18
CA GLY A 267 -26.25 -1.66 6.15
C GLY A 267 -25.50 -1.15 7.38
N VAL A 268 -25.71 -1.83 8.50
CA VAL A 268 -24.92 -1.68 9.74
C VAL A 268 -24.38 -3.05 10.14
N ASP A 269 -23.06 -3.15 10.36
CA ASP A 269 -22.42 -4.44 10.65
C ASP A 269 -22.77 -4.94 12.06
N ARG A 270 -22.77 -4.00 13.01
CA ARG A 270 -23.09 -4.25 14.42
C ARG A 270 -24.30 -3.40 14.75
N HIS A 271 -25.29 -4.00 15.41
CA HIS A 271 -26.50 -3.36 15.93
C HIS A 271 -27.64 -3.12 14.91
N ASP A 272 -28.77 -2.65 15.44
CA ASP A 272 -29.89 -2.11 14.67
C ASP A 272 -29.65 -0.62 14.35
N GLY A 273 -30.38 -0.09 13.37
CA GLY A 273 -30.35 1.32 13.00
C GLY A 273 -30.17 1.60 11.51
N ALA A 274 -30.16 0.57 10.65
CA ALA A 274 -30.09 0.78 9.20
C ALA A 274 -31.26 1.63 8.69
N ARG A 275 -32.46 1.48 9.26
CA ARG A 275 -33.66 2.26 8.91
C ARG A 275 -33.51 3.72 9.24
N GLU A 276 -33.00 4.07 10.43
CA GLU A 276 -32.79 5.47 10.80
C GLU A 276 -31.76 6.11 9.86
N LEU A 277 -30.66 5.41 9.59
CA LEU A 277 -29.66 5.89 8.65
C LEU A 277 -30.22 6.03 7.24
N ALA A 278 -30.99 5.05 6.75
CA ALA A 278 -31.60 5.10 5.44
C ALA A 278 -32.59 6.27 5.32
N ARG A 279 -33.34 6.61 6.38
CA ARG A 279 -34.16 7.84 6.41
C ARG A 279 -33.31 9.10 6.31
N LYS A 280 -32.16 9.16 6.99
CA LYS A 280 -31.23 10.30 6.89
C LYS A 280 -30.71 10.44 5.45
N VAL A 281 -30.33 9.34 4.80
CA VAL A 281 -29.91 9.32 3.39
C VAL A 281 -31.06 9.71 2.45
N ALA A 282 -32.28 9.20 2.68
CA ALA A 282 -33.47 9.52 1.90
C ALA A 282 -33.83 11.01 1.95
N THR A 283 -33.62 11.65 3.10
CA THR A 283 -33.91 13.07 3.33
C THR A 283 -32.69 13.97 3.20
N GLN A 284 -31.54 13.43 2.79
CA GLN A 284 -30.31 14.19 2.62
C GLN A 284 -30.52 15.30 1.59
N ASP A 285 -30.31 16.55 2.04
CA ASP A 285 -30.32 17.72 1.18
C ASP A 285 -29.06 17.71 0.30
N ALA A 286 -29.26 17.86 -1.01
CA ALA A 286 -28.18 17.93 -1.98
C ALA A 286 -27.21 19.09 -1.69
N ALA A 287 -27.65 20.17 -1.03
CA ALA A 287 -26.79 21.29 -0.63
C ALA A 287 -25.79 20.95 0.49
N THR A 288 -26.05 19.89 1.25
CA THR A 288 -25.21 19.43 2.38
C THR A 288 -24.68 18.01 2.18
N SER A 289 -24.75 17.48 0.96
CA SER A 289 -24.27 16.14 0.63
C SER A 289 -22.77 16.10 0.37
N LEU A 290 -22.20 14.89 0.29
CA LEU A 290 -20.80 14.68 -0.07
C LEU A 290 -20.43 15.36 -1.40
N ALA A 291 -21.32 15.32 -2.40
CA ALA A 291 -21.07 15.96 -3.70
C ALA A 291 -20.88 17.49 -3.62
N ARG A 292 -21.28 18.13 -2.51
CA ARG A 292 -21.06 19.56 -2.24
C ARG A 292 -19.98 19.83 -1.21
N ALA A 293 -19.42 18.81 -0.57
CA ALA A 293 -18.36 19.01 0.42
C ALA A 293 -17.13 19.67 -0.22
N VAL A 294 -16.60 20.73 0.41
CA VAL A 294 -15.40 21.45 -0.05
C VAL A 294 -14.21 20.50 -0.12
N GLU A 295 -14.05 19.64 0.87
CA GLU A 295 -12.97 18.66 0.97
C GLU A 295 -13.04 17.60 -0.14
N PHE A 296 -14.24 17.13 -0.46
CA PHE A 296 -14.48 16.19 -1.56
C PHE A 296 -14.19 16.85 -2.90
N THR A 297 -14.82 17.99 -3.17
CA THR A 297 -14.70 18.68 -4.46
C THR A 297 -13.29 19.20 -4.72
N ALA A 298 -12.59 19.71 -3.70
CA ALA A 298 -11.19 20.13 -3.80
C ALA A 298 -10.25 18.97 -4.11
N ALA A 299 -10.55 17.77 -3.60
CA ALA A 299 -9.75 16.57 -3.86
C ALA A 299 -10.05 15.98 -5.25
N VAL A 300 -11.31 15.95 -5.67
CA VAL A 300 -11.75 15.28 -6.91
C VAL A 300 -11.57 16.14 -8.15
N LYS A 301 -11.85 17.45 -8.09
CA LYS A 301 -11.80 18.36 -9.25
C LYS A 301 -10.44 18.32 -10.00
N PRO A 302 -9.28 18.26 -9.32
CA PRO A 302 -7.98 18.26 -10.01
C PRO A 302 -7.54 16.89 -10.53
N LEU A 303 -8.34 15.83 -10.30
CA LEU A 303 -8.04 14.49 -10.77
C LEU A 303 -8.17 14.40 -12.29
N GLU A 304 -7.17 13.78 -12.88
CA GLU A 304 -7.28 13.26 -14.24
C GLU A 304 -7.75 11.82 -14.16
N GLY A 305 -8.65 11.42 -15.04
CA GLY A 305 -9.00 10.01 -15.18
C GLY A 305 -9.93 9.45 -14.10
N SER A 306 -10.77 10.28 -13.46
CA SER A 306 -11.84 9.81 -12.57
C SER A 306 -13.08 9.27 -13.32
N GLN A 307 -12.92 8.95 -14.61
CA GLN A 307 -14.04 8.52 -15.46
C GLN A 307 -14.44 7.08 -15.17
N ASP A 308 -13.46 6.18 -15.05
CA ASP A 308 -13.72 4.73 -14.90
C ASP A 308 -13.84 4.33 -13.43
N ALA A 309 -13.02 4.90 -12.55
CA ALA A 309 -13.10 4.69 -11.12
C ALA A 309 -12.73 5.94 -10.32
N LEU A 310 -13.30 6.05 -9.12
CA LEU A 310 -13.01 7.08 -8.15
C LEU A 310 -12.96 6.46 -6.75
N VAL A 311 -11.96 6.82 -5.98
CA VAL A 311 -11.88 6.58 -4.54
C VAL A 311 -11.68 7.93 -3.87
N TRP A 312 -12.37 8.19 -2.78
CA TRP A 312 -12.07 9.33 -1.93
C TRP A 312 -12.12 8.90 -0.47
N GLY A 313 -11.19 9.43 0.33
CA GLY A 313 -11.14 9.23 1.77
C GLY A 313 -10.96 10.55 2.51
N ASN A 314 -11.68 10.70 3.63
CA ASN A 314 -11.53 11.80 4.57
C ASN A 314 -10.27 11.57 5.42
N LEU A 315 -9.10 11.90 4.86
CA LEU A 315 -7.83 11.74 5.56
C LEU A 315 -7.77 12.59 6.84
N GLY A 316 -8.44 13.74 6.87
CA GLY A 316 -8.54 14.56 8.08
C GLY A 316 -9.20 13.80 9.24
N LEU A 317 -10.24 12.99 8.96
CA LEU A 317 -10.84 12.11 9.95
C LEU A 317 -9.87 11.02 10.42
N GLY A 318 -9.18 10.34 9.49
CA GLY A 318 -8.21 9.29 9.82
C GLY A 318 -7.06 9.79 10.70
N VAL A 319 -6.50 10.96 10.38
CA VAL A 319 -5.47 11.61 11.19
C VAL A 319 -6.00 11.95 12.57
N ARG A 320 -7.20 12.54 12.67
CA ARG A 320 -7.81 12.85 13.97
C ARG A 320 -8.08 11.60 14.82
N MET A 321 -8.49 10.49 14.21
CA MET A 321 -8.68 9.21 14.89
C MET A 321 -7.35 8.63 15.41
N MET A 322 -6.31 8.61 14.58
CA MET A 322 -4.97 8.14 14.96
C MET A 322 -4.39 8.96 16.12
N MET A 323 -4.54 10.28 16.06
CA MET A 323 -4.10 11.18 17.13
C MET A 323 -4.85 10.96 18.44
N ARG A 324 -6.11 10.54 18.40
CA ARG A 324 -6.90 10.22 19.59
C ARG A 324 -6.39 8.95 20.27
N THR A 325 -6.01 7.93 19.51
CA THR A 325 -5.48 6.67 20.05
C THR A 325 -4.09 6.82 20.67
N GLU A 326 -3.29 7.78 20.19
CA GLU A 326 -1.93 8.04 20.69
C GLU A 326 -1.86 9.15 21.75
N ALA A 327 -3.00 9.71 22.16
CA ALA A 327 -3.11 10.81 23.12
C ALA A 327 -2.79 10.41 24.58
N GLY A 328 -1.72 9.65 24.81
CA GLY A 328 -1.02 9.72 26.09
C GLY A 328 -0.52 11.16 26.26
N GLY A 329 -0.99 11.88 27.28
CA GLY A 329 -0.77 13.33 27.48
C GLY A 329 0.67 13.80 27.76
N GLY A 330 1.68 13.16 27.17
CA GLY A 330 3.09 13.50 27.31
C GLY A 330 3.60 14.48 26.24
N ARG A 331 4.77 15.08 26.52
CA ARG A 331 5.47 16.01 25.60
C ARG A 331 5.70 15.42 24.20
N ARG A 332 6.00 14.12 24.11
CA ARG A 332 6.21 13.41 22.83
C ARG A 332 4.96 13.42 21.96
N ALA A 333 3.79 13.10 22.51
CA ALA A 333 2.54 13.10 21.76
C ALA A 333 2.16 14.51 21.27
N ALA A 334 2.40 15.54 22.10
CA ALA A 334 2.20 16.93 21.70
C ALA A 334 3.15 17.34 20.55
N ALA A 335 4.41 16.92 20.59
CA ALA A 335 5.38 17.22 19.54
C ALA A 335 5.08 16.46 18.23
N GLN A 336 4.69 15.19 18.32
CA GLN A 336 4.23 14.40 17.18
C GLN A 336 3.01 15.07 16.54
N LYS A 337 1.99 15.45 17.33
CA LYS A 337 0.82 16.18 16.83
C LYS A 337 1.23 17.47 16.11
N ALA A 338 2.09 18.28 16.71
CA ALA A 338 2.57 19.53 16.10
C ALA A 338 3.33 19.28 14.79
N MET A 339 4.15 18.23 14.72
CA MET A 339 4.84 17.82 13.49
C MET A 339 3.84 17.40 12.41
N PHE A 340 2.86 16.56 12.74
CA PHE A 340 1.83 16.13 11.79
C PHE A 340 0.99 17.31 11.28
N ASP A 341 0.56 18.21 12.17
CA ASP A 341 -0.20 19.42 11.80
C ASP A 341 0.64 20.33 10.88
N LYS A 342 1.95 20.39 11.08
CA LYS A 342 2.89 21.15 10.24
C LYS A 342 3.12 20.47 8.88
N VAL A 343 3.25 19.14 8.85
CA VAL A 343 3.52 18.34 7.65
C VAL A 343 2.30 18.30 6.73
N LEU A 344 1.12 18.02 7.29
CA LEU A 344 -0.12 17.80 6.56
C LEU A 344 -1.09 18.98 6.72
N LYS A 345 -0.59 20.20 6.93
CA LYS A 345 -1.42 21.38 7.13
C LYS A 345 -2.44 21.56 6.01
N GLY A 346 -3.71 21.62 6.37
CA GLY A 346 -4.82 21.80 5.42
C GLY A 346 -5.22 20.54 4.64
N VAL A 347 -4.65 19.37 4.96
CA VAL A 347 -5.12 18.09 4.40
C VAL A 347 -6.48 17.76 4.98
N SER A 348 -7.48 17.70 4.10
CA SER A 348 -8.85 17.39 4.50
C SER A 348 -9.36 16.08 3.89
N GLY A 349 -8.99 15.78 2.66
CA GLY A 349 -9.28 14.51 1.99
C GLY A 349 -8.24 14.15 0.95
N VAL A 350 -8.22 12.88 0.53
CA VAL A 350 -7.43 12.41 -0.60
C VAL A 350 -8.37 11.74 -1.58
N ALA A 351 -8.26 12.09 -2.86
CA ALA A 351 -8.97 11.42 -3.93
C ALA A 351 -8.01 10.65 -4.83
N MET A 352 -8.47 9.55 -5.39
CA MET A 352 -7.78 8.76 -6.39
C MET A 352 -8.75 8.44 -7.54
N GLY A 353 -8.42 8.85 -8.76
CA GLY A 353 -9.12 8.46 -9.99
C GLY A 353 -8.38 7.32 -10.68
N GLY A 354 -9.12 6.36 -11.25
CA GLY A 354 -8.56 5.27 -12.03
C GLY A 354 -9.09 5.30 -13.46
N THR A 355 -8.20 5.14 -14.44
CA THR A 355 -8.53 5.00 -15.86
C THR A 355 -7.94 3.72 -16.42
N VAL A 356 -8.76 3.01 -17.18
CA VAL A 356 -8.36 1.79 -17.86
C VAL A 356 -8.24 2.08 -19.36
N LYS A 357 -7.06 1.82 -19.91
CA LYS A 357 -6.71 1.97 -21.32
C LYS A 357 -6.39 0.61 -21.94
N ASP A 358 -6.27 0.56 -23.26
CA ASP A 358 -5.99 -0.67 -24.02
C ASP A 358 -4.74 -1.42 -23.54
N ARG A 359 -3.72 -0.69 -23.06
CA ARG A 359 -2.43 -1.23 -22.61
C ARG A 359 -1.93 -0.60 -21.31
N ALA A 360 -2.76 0.14 -20.58
CA ALA A 360 -2.32 0.76 -19.33
C ALA A 360 -3.44 0.80 -18.31
N LEU A 361 -3.07 0.66 -17.04
CA LEU A 361 -3.92 0.91 -15.88
C LEU A 361 -3.34 2.11 -15.15
N GLU A 362 -3.98 3.28 -15.28
CA GLU A 362 -3.48 4.52 -14.69
C GLU A 362 -4.31 4.92 -13.48
N VAL A 363 -3.63 5.42 -12.46
CA VAL A 363 -4.21 6.04 -11.28
C VAL A 363 -3.67 7.46 -11.12
N SER A 364 -4.54 8.38 -10.77
CA SER A 364 -4.18 9.75 -10.40
C SER A 364 -4.67 9.98 -8.99
N ALA A 365 -3.79 10.38 -8.07
CA ALA A 365 -4.15 10.76 -6.72
C ALA A 365 -3.93 12.27 -6.55
N PHE A 366 -4.78 12.91 -5.77
CA PHE A 366 -4.63 14.30 -5.40
C PHE A 366 -4.87 14.52 -3.92
N MET A 367 -3.93 15.23 -3.29
CA MET A 367 -3.94 15.61 -1.89
C MET A 367 -3.88 17.14 -1.81
N PRO A 368 -5.02 17.82 -1.52
CA PRO A 368 -5.04 19.24 -1.23
C PRO A 368 -4.13 19.54 -0.03
N LEU A 369 -3.25 20.52 -0.19
CA LEU A 369 -2.28 20.93 0.84
C LEU A 369 -2.17 22.45 0.86
N ALA A 370 -2.18 23.03 2.06
CA ALA A 370 -1.96 24.46 2.24
C ALA A 370 -0.59 24.88 1.66
N GLY A 371 -0.48 26.11 1.18
CA GLY A 371 0.76 26.61 0.56
C GLY A 371 1.98 26.58 1.50
N ASP A 372 1.73 26.72 2.80
CA ASP A 372 2.73 26.68 3.86
C ASP A 372 2.91 25.29 4.51
N ALA A 373 2.16 24.27 4.06
CA ALA A 373 2.34 22.90 4.54
C ALA A 373 3.77 22.41 4.24
N LEU A 374 4.43 21.83 5.25
CA LEU A 374 5.84 21.46 5.14
C LEU A 374 6.07 20.45 4.02
N LEU A 375 5.18 19.46 3.86
CA LEU A 375 5.29 18.46 2.79
C LEU A 375 5.25 19.09 1.38
N ARG A 376 4.39 20.10 1.18
CA ARG A 376 4.29 20.82 -0.10
C ARG A 376 5.50 21.71 -0.36
N ARG A 377 6.05 22.33 0.69
CA ARG A 377 7.27 23.15 0.59
C ARG A 377 8.52 22.30 0.36
N LEU A 378 8.56 21.12 0.97
CA LEU A 378 9.67 20.16 0.94
C LEU A 378 9.92 19.65 -0.47
N ILE A 379 8.87 19.39 -1.23
CA ILE A 379 8.94 18.83 -2.58
C ILE A 379 8.88 19.98 -3.60
N LYS A 380 9.69 19.93 -4.65
CA LYS A 380 9.70 20.95 -5.73
C LYS A 380 9.65 20.29 -7.09
N ASN A 381 8.98 20.91 -8.05
CA ASN A 381 9.03 20.44 -9.44
C ASN A 381 10.41 20.66 -10.04
N PHE A 382 10.92 19.72 -10.84
CA PHE A 382 12.11 19.84 -11.67
C PHE A 382 11.92 20.91 -12.76
N ASP A 383 13.00 21.64 -13.05
CA ASP A 383 13.09 22.51 -14.23
C ASP A 383 13.50 21.66 -15.45
N GLY A 384 12.54 20.89 -15.98
CA GLY A 384 12.76 19.91 -17.04
C GLY A 384 12.69 18.46 -16.56
N LEU A 385 13.31 17.54 -17.31
CA LEU A 385 13.33 16.11 -17.00
C LEU A 385 14.55 15.76 -16.13
N PRO A 386 14.47 14.73 -15.25
CA PRO A 386 15.60 14.33 -14.42
C PRO A 386 16.82 13.87 -15.22
N VAL A 387 18.00 14.39 -14.85
CA VAL A 387 19.24 14.24 -15.62
C VAL A 387 19.67 12.78 -15.79
N ALA A 388 19.57 11.94 -14.76
CA ALA A 388 19.94 10.52 -14.88
C ALA A 388 19.09 9.79 -15.93
N PHE A 389 17.83 10.18 -16.08
CA PHE A 389 16.91 9.59 -17.04
C PHE A 389 17.20 10.09 -18.45
N THR A 390 17.45 11.39 -18.64
CA THR A 390 17.77 11.94 -19.95
C THR A 390 19.16 11.58 -20.46
N ALA A 391 20.12 11.32 -19.56
CA ALA A 391 21.49 10.98 -19.94
C ALA A 391 21.76 9.47 -20.02
N SER A 392 20.88 8.62 -19.50
CA SER A 392 21.02 7.16 -19.63
C SER A 392 20.64 6.70 -21.03
N SER A 393 21.51 5.90 -21.66
CA SER A 393 21.26 5.28 -22.97
C SER A 393 20.65 3.89 -22.89
N GLN A 394 20.55 3.34 -21.68
CA GLN A 394 19.97 2.03 -21.44
C GLN A 394 18.63 2.19 -20.72
N THR A 395 17.69 1.30 -21.03
CA THR A 395 16.43 1.19 -20.30
C THR A 395 16.72 0.87 -18.83
N PRO A 396 16.23 1.68 -17.88
CA PRO A 396 16.39 1.39 -16.46
C PRO A 396 15.66 0.10 -16.06
N LEU A 397 16.34 -0.75 -15.29
CA LEU A 397 15.75 -1.83 -14.50
C LEU A 397 15.06 -1.29 -13.24
N PHE A 398 15.50 -0.11 -12.81
CA PHE A 398 14.93 0.66 -11.72
C PHE A 398 15.36 2.10 -11.93
N GLY A 399 14.44 3.03 -11.74
CA GLY A 399 14.73 4.45 -11.79
C GLY A 399 13.95 5.19 -10.73
N MET A 400 14.59 6.14 -10.06
CA MET A 400 13.93 7.07 -9.15
C MET A 400 14.54 8.46 -9.31
N ALA A 401 13.73 9.51 -9.31
CA ALA A 401 14.19 10.88 -9.19
C ALA A 401 13.31 11.64 -8.22
N LEU A 402 13.88 12.62 -7.53
CA LEU A 402 13.17 13.49 -6.61
C LEU A 402 13.88 14.84 -6.54
N ARG A 403 13.11 15.91 -6.37
CA ARG A 403 13.63 17.23 -6.07
C ARG A 403 13.03 17.71 -4.76
N LEU A 404 13.91 17.85 -3.77
CA LEU A 404 13.58 18.39 -2.45
C LEU A 404 14.09 19.83 -2.35
N ASP A 405 13.55 20.59 -1.41
CA ASP A 405 14.08 21.89 -1.00
C ASP A 405 15.04 21.66 0.18
N PRO A 406 16.36 21.84 0.01
CA PRO A 406 17.33 21.53 1.06
C PRO A 406 17.07 22.28 2.36
N ALA A 407 16.61 23.54 2.30
CA ALA A 407 16.30 24.32 3.50
C ALA A 407 15.12 23.72 4.26
N VAL A 408 14.13 23.19 3.53
CA VAL A 408 12.94 22.57 4.14
C VAL A 408 13.25 21.15 4.64
N VAL A 409 14.21 20.44 4.04
CA VAL A 409 14.73 19.17 4.58
C VAL A 409 15.32 19.39 5.98
N VAL A 410 16.13 20.43 6.15
CA VAL A 410 16.69 20.81 7.47
C VAL A 410 15.58 21.13 8.46
N GLU A 411 14.58 21.94 8.05
CA GLU A 411 13.40 22.26 8.87
C GLU A 411 12.62 20.98 9.29
N PHE A 412 12.51 19.99 8.40
CA PHE A 412 11.87 18.71 8.69
C PHE A 412 12.70 17.85 9.66
N MET A 413 14.02 17.81 9.49
CA MET A 413 14.93 17.10 10.41
C MET A 413 14.87 17.70 11.82
N GLU A 414 14.91 19.03 11.94
CA GLU A 414 14.78 19.73 13.22
C GLU A 414 13.44 19.40 13.90
N ALA A 415 12.33 19.40 13.15
CA ALA A 415 11.02 19.04 13.69
C ALA A 415 10.95 17.57 14.13
N SER A 416 11.60 16.67 13.39
CA SER A 416 11.63 15.23 13.70
C SER A 416 12.46 14.96 14.97
N MET A 417 13.66 15.54 15.05
CA MET A 417 14.53 15.43 16.23
C MET A 417 13.87 16.03 17.47
N ALA A 418 13.23 17.19 17.33
CA ALA A 418 12.48 17.81 18.43
C ALA A 418 11.33 16.91 18.93
N ALA A 419 10.68 16.14 18.04
CA ALA A 419 9.65 15.18 18.43
C ALA A 419 10.20 13.98 19.21
N GLU A 420 11.48 13.66 19.03
CA GLU A 420 12.22 12.63 19.78
C GLU A 420 12.94 13.19 21.03
N GLY A 421 12.94 14.52 21.19
CA GLY A 421 13.61 15.21 22.30
C GLY A 421 15.09 15.50 22.06
N GLU A 422 15.54 15.42 20.81
CA GLU A 422 16.92 15.71 20.36
C GLU A 422 17.00 17.07 19.66
N SER A 423 18.23 17.55 19.40
CA SER A 423 18.49 18.82 18.69
C SER A 423 19.53 18.67 17.58
N LEU A 424 19.26 19.30 16.42
CA LEU A 424 20.22 19.37 15.31
C LEU A 424 21.42 20.26 15.63
N ASP A 425 21.31 21.16 16.62
CA ASP A 425 22.40 22.07 17.00
C ASP A 425 23.61 21.33 17.58
N GLU A 426 23.39 20.23 18.29
CA GLU A 426 24.47 19.38 18.79
C GLU A 426 25.24 18.72 17.64
N VAL A 427 24.52 18.28 16.61
CA VAL A 427 25.11 17.70 15.39
C VAL A 427 25.89 18.76 14.61
N ARG A 428 25.35 19.98 14.48
CA ARG A 428 26.03 21.13 13.86
C ARG A 428 27.32 21.47 14.60
N ALA A 429 27.27 21.56 15.93
CA ALA A 429 28.43 21.86 16.77
C ALA A 429 29.51 20.78 16.61
N ALA A 430 29.12 19.50 16.66
CA ALA A 430 30.04 18.38 16.52
C ALA A 430 30.70 18.34 15.13
N ALA A 431 29.94 18.57 14.05
CA ALA A 431 30.50 18.63 12.69
C ALA A 431 31.49 19.79 12.51
N LYS A 432 31.17 20.95 13.08
CA LYS A 432 32.05 22.12 13.07
C LYS A 432 33.33 21.90 13.88
N GLU A 433 33.22 21.27 15.05
CA GLU A 433 34.37 20.97 15.91
C GLU A 433 35.30 19.91 15.28
N MET A 434 34.73 18.79 14.81
CA MET A 434 35.53 17.66 14.33
C MET A 434 36.10 17.86 12.93
N ALA A 435 35.34 18.49 12.03
CA ALA A 435 35.69 18.58 10.62
C ALA A 435 35.92 20.01 10.13
N GLY A 436 35.63 21.04 10.94
CA GLY A 436 35.66 22.43 10.49
C GLY A 436 34.59 22.75 9.44
N VAL A 437 33.53 21.92 9.36
CA VAL A 437 32.48 22.00 8.34
C VAL A 437 31.24 22.65 8.94
N ASP A 438 30.74 23.69 8.28
CA ASP A 438 29.42 24.26 8.56
C ASP A 438 28.37 23.43 7.81
N LEU A 439 27.54 22.65 8.52
CA LEU A 439 26.58 21.74 7.87
C LEU A 439 25.59 22.48 6.97
N ASP A 440 25.10 23.64 7.39
CA ASP A 440 24.09 24.38 6.63
C ASP A 440 24.70 24.98 5.37
N LYS A 441 25.88 25.60 5.48
CA LYS A 441 26.53 26.27 4.35
C LYS A 441 27.31 25.31 3.45
N ASP A 442 28.13 24.47 4.04
CA ASP A 442 29.12 23.68 3.31
C ASP A 442 28.52 22.34 2.85
N VAL A 443 27.58 21.75 3.59
CA VAL A 443 26.97 20.46 3.21
C VAL A 443 25.61 20.67 2.55
N PHE A 444 24.63 21.25 3.24
CA PHE A 444 23.29 21.43 2.66
C PHE A 444 23.28 22.50 1.56
N GLY A 445 24.05 23.58 1.74
CA GLY A 445 24.14 24.70 0.79
C GLY A 445 24.82 24.37 -0.54
N VAL A 446 25.54 23.24 -0.66
CA VAL A 446 26.13 22.82 -1.95
C VAL A 446 25.14 22.08 -2.85
N PHE A 447 24.05 21.54 -2.30
CA PHE A 447 23.05 20.78 -3.04
C PHE A 447 21.90 21.67 -3.49
N ASP A 448 21.37 21.45 -4.69
CA ASP A 448 20.15 22.12 -5.17
C ASP A 448 18.87 21.31 -4.89
N GLY A 449 19.05 20.15 -4.23
CA GLY A 449 18.00 19.23 -3.83
C GLY A 449 17.50 18.28 -4.93
N ARG A 450 18.04 18.33 -6.15
CA ARG A 450 17.78 17.32 -7.18
C ARG A 450 18.59 16.06 -6.88
N ALA A 451 17.93 14.90 -6.91
CA ALA A 451 18.59 13.60 -6.87
C ALA A 451 17.91 12.63 -7.83
N SER A 452 18.69 11.79 -8.50
CA SER A 452 18.16 10.74 -9.36
C SER A 452 19.09 9.54 -9.39
N VAL A 453 18.51 8.36 -9.40
CA VAL A 453 19.21 7.08 -9.47
C VAL A 453 18.59 6.24 -10.59
N VAL A 454 19.43 5.58 -11.38
CA VAL A 454 19.03 4.57 -12.35
C VAL A 454 19.92 3.34 -12.17
N VAL A 455 19.31 2.17 -12.21
CA VAL A 455 20.00 0.88 -12.31
C VAL A 455 19.70 0.34 -13.70
N THR A 456 20.73 -0.09 -14.42
CA THR A 456 20.61 -0.59 -15.79
C THR A 456 21.15 -2.01 -15.88
N GLY A 457 20.79 -2.74 -16.93
CA GLY A 457 21.27 -4.09 -17.17
C GLY A 457 20.42 -4.82 -18.19
N ASP A 458 20.82 -6.05 -18.51
CA ASP A 458 20.10 -6.90 -19.46
C ASP A 458 19.09 -7.80 -18.72
N LEU A 459 17.80 -7.46 -18.84
CA LEU A 459 16.69 -8.26 -18.30
C LEU A 459 16.69 -9.70 -18.82
N SER A 460 17.09 -9.90 -20.08
CA SER A 460 17.00 -11.22 -20.71
C SER A 460 18.01 -12.19 -20.09
N GLY A 461 19.22 -11.71 -19.77
CA GLY A 461 20.22 -12.48 -19.03
C GLY A 461 19.79 -12.82 -17.60
N LEU A 462 19.09 -11.91 -16.91
CA LEU A 462 18.57 -12.12 -15.56
C LEU A 462 17.41 -13.12 -15.50
N ALA A 463 16.56 -13.18 -16.52
CA ALA A 463 15.38 -14.04 -16.55
C ALA A 463 15.68 -15.51 -16.88
N GLN A 464 16.83 -15.82 -17.49
CA GLN A 464 17.18 -17.18 -17.96
C GLN A 464 17.59 -18.18 -16.85
N GLY A 465 17.27 -17.90 -15.58
CA GLY A 465 17.48 -18.84 -14.47
C GLY A 465 18.95 -19.11 -14.12
N LYS A 466 19.89 -18.40 -14.74
CA LYS A 466 21.28 -18.35 -14.25
C LYS A 466 21.28 -17.50 -12.97
N ARG A 467 22.11 -17.88 -11.99
CA ARG A 467 22.31 -17.10 -10.76
C ARG A 467 22.48 -15.63 -11.14
N PHE A 468 21.77 -14.74 -10.43
CA PHE A 468 21.88 -13.30 -10.58
C PHE A 468 23.35 -12.90 -10.68
N ASP A 469 23.76 -12.40 -11.83
CA ASP A 469 25.13 -11.96 -12.07
C ASP A 469 25.22 -10.46 -11.82
N PRO A 470 25.73 -10.01 -10.66
CA PRO A 470 25.83 -8.59 -10.36
C PRO A 470 26.79 -7.86 -11.33
N LYS A 471 27.59 -8.59 -12.12
CA LYS A 471 28.43 -8.01 -13.18
C LYS A 471 27.61 -7.57 -14.41
N ALA A 472 26.39 -8.05 -14.57
CA ALA A 472 25.49 -7.60 -15.64
C ALA A 472 24.78 -6.27 -15.31
N LEU A 473 24.91 -5.78 -14.07
CA LEU A 473 24.29 -4.54 -13.63
C LEU A 473 25.21 -3.34 -13.82
N GLY A 474 24.61 -2.25 -14.29
CA GLY A 474 25.18 -0.92 -14.25
C GLY A 474 24.25 0.04 -13.50
N GLY A 475 24.65 1.30 -13.42
CA GLY A 475 23.79 2.32 -12.86
C GLY A 475 24.46 3.67 -12.74
N ALA A 476 23.67 4.65 -12.33
CA ALA A 476 24.11 6.00 -12.06
C ALA A 476 23.29 6.62 -10.93
N LEU A 477 23.97 7.30 -10.03
CA LEU A 477 23.42 8.27 -9.09
C LEU A 477 23.86 9.66 -9.56
N VAL A 478 22.91 10.59 -9.65
CA VAL A 478 23.13 11.99 -10.03
C VAL A 478 22.50 12.88 -8.98
N ILE A 479 23.30 13.73 -8.35
CA ILE A 479 22.89 14.72 -7.35
C ILE A 479 23.17 16.12 -7.91
N GLY A 480 22.16 16.99 -7.92
CA GLY A 480 22.28 18.36 -8.38
C GLY A 480 22.98 19.26 -7.36
N LEU A 481 23.81 20.17 -7.87
CA LEU A 481 24.66 21.05 -7.08
C LEU A 481 24.26 22.51 -7.29
N ALA A 482 23.98 23.21 -6.19
CA ALA A 482 23.86 24.66 -6.16
C ALA A 482 25.25 25.33 -6.24
N ASN A 483 26.28 24.67 -5.70
CA ASN A 483 27.66 25.17 -5.67
C ASN A 483 28.69 24.05 -5.90
N ALA A 484 29.04 23.82 -7.18
CA ALA A 484 30.00 22.79 -7.56
C ALA A 484 31.41 23.02 -7.00
N ASP A 485 31.86 24.28 -6.88
CA ASP A 485 33.19 24.61 -6.38
C ASP A 485 33.29 24.44 -4.86
N GLY A 486 32.19 24.70 -4.14
CA GLY A 486 32.04 24.34 -2.73
C GLY A 486 32.25 22.84 -2.51
N LEU A 487 31.57 22.00 -3.31
CA LEU A 487 31.75 20.55 -3.24
C LEU A 487 33.18 20.11 -3.60
N LYS A 488 33.82 20.69 -4.63
CA LYS A 488 35.23 20.41 -4.94
C LYS A 488 36.14 20.73 -3.75
N SER A 489 35.88 21.82 -3.05
CA SER A 489 36.65 22.22 -1.87
C SER A 489 36.48 21.22 -0.74
N LEU A 490 35.26 20.74 -0.48
CA LEU A 490 34.99 19.66 0.47
C LEU A 490 35.72 18.36 0.09
N LEU A 491 35.66 17.94 -1.17
CA LEU A 491 36.36 16.75 -1.65
C LEU A 491 37.89 16.91 -1.55
N GLY A 492 38.39 18.12 -1.78
CA GLY A 492 39.81 18.47 -1.60
C GLY A 492 40.25 18.47 -0.13
N MET A 493 39.34 18.66 0.83
CA MET A 493 39.62 18.45 2.25
C MET A 493 39.60 16.95 2.59
N ALA A 494 38.61 16.21 2.09
CA ALA A 494 38.51 14.76 2.28
C ALA A 494 39.73 14.01 1.68
N SER A 495 40.31 14.50 0.58
CA SER A 495 41.50 13.89 -0.04
C SER A 495 42.77 13.99 0.81
N LYS A 496 42.79 14.87 1.82
CA LYS A 496 43.90 15.02 2.79
C LYS A 496 43.76 14.07 3.98
N MET A 497 42.59 13.45 4.16
CA MET A 497 42.36 12.46 5.21
C MET A 497 42.95 11.11 4.79
N GLU A 498 43.30 10.25 5.75
CA GLU A 498 43.71 8.87 5.47
C GLU A 498 42.52 8.06 4.94
N LEU A 499 42.37 7.98 3.62
CA LEU A 499 41.36 7.18 2.96
C LEU A 499 41.75 5.68 2.94
N PRO A 500 40.78 4.75 2.93
CA PRO A 500 41.05 3.33 2.72
C PRO A 500 41.92 3.07 1.48
N LYS A 501 42.84 2.09 1.57
CA LYS A 501 43.72 1.70 0.46
C LYS A 501 42.91 1.43 -0.81
N GLY A 502 43.26 2.12 -1.90
CA GLY A 502 42.61 1.97 -3.21
C GLY A 502 41.70 3.12 -3.61
N ILE A 503 41.35 4.01 -2.68
CA ILE A 503 40.57 5.22 -2.98
C ILE A 503 41.53 6.39 -3.22
N LYS A 504 41.42 7.02 -4.40
CA LYS A 504 42.15 8.26 -4.72
C LYS A 504 41.15 9.31 -5.20
N ILE A 505 41.16 10.46 -4.53
CA ILE A 505 40.43 11.65 -4.95
C ILE A 505 41.44 12.57 -5.63
N ASP A 506 41.26 12.86 -6.91
CA ASP A 506 42.11 13.82 -7.59
C ASP A 506 41.70 15.27 -7.27
N PRO A 507 42.57 16.27 -7.55
CA PRO A 507 42.25 17.68 -7.29
C PRO A 507 41.04 18.22 -8.04
N SER A 508 40.59 17.54 -9.10
CA SER A 508 39.36 17.89 -9.84
C SER A 508 38.09 17.28 -9.24
N GLY A 509 38.22 16.56 -8.12
CA GLY A 509 37.10 15.90 -7.45
C GLY A 509 36.67 14.61 -8.13
N THR A 510 37.57 13.97 -8.90
CA THR A 510 37.30 12.67 -9.51
C THR A 510 37.84 11.52 -8.70
N MET A 511 37.08 10.43 -8.70
CA MET A 511 37.42 9.19 -7.99
C MET A 511 36.98 7.98 -8.81
N ASP A 512 37.85 6.98 -8.92
CA ASP A 512 37.58 5.70 -9.57
C ASP A 512 37.63 4.60 -8.52
N LEU A 513 36.49 3.94 -8.31
CA LEU A 513 36.32 2.92 -7.29
C LEU A 513 36.07 1.56 -7.95
N PRO A 514 37.01 0.61 -7.90
CA PRO A 514 36.73 -0.75 -8.36
C PRO A 514 35.68 -1.40 -7.46
N LEU A 515 34.60 -1.90 -8.04
CA LEU A 515 33.54 -2.61 -7.33
C LEU A 515 33.82 -4.13 -7.33
N PRO A 516 33.35 -4.88 -6.31
CA PRO A 516 33.41 -6.34 -6.31
C PRO A 516 32.73 -7.00 -7.52
N THR A 517 31.83 -6.27 -8.17
CA THR A 517 31.15 -6.67 -9.42
C THR A 517 32.05 -6.59 -10.65
N GLY A 518 33.32 -6.19 -10.52
CA GLY A 518 34.25 -6.02 -11.63
C GLY A 518 34.04 -4.73 -12.44
N HIS A 519 33.02 -3.93 -12.11
CA HIS A 519 32.84 -2.59 -12.66
C HIS A 519 33.72 -1.58 -11.93
N THR A 520 33.99 -0.45 -12.60
CA THR A 520 34.54 0.75 -11.94
C THR A 520 33.41 1.74 -11.73
N LEU A 521 33.19 2.18 -10.50
CA LEU A 521 32.32 3.31 -10.18
C LEU A 521 33.12 4.61 -10.36
N TYR A 522 32.69 5.41 -11.33
CA TYR A 522 33.25 6.72 -11.65
C TYR A 522 32.47 7.79 -10.87
N VAL A 523 33.12 8.43 -9.90
CA VAL A 523 32.58 9.61 -9.21
C VAL A 523 33.16 10.86 -9.84
N ARG A 524 32.31 11.78 -10.31
CA ARG A 524 32.69 12.95 -11.10
C ARG A 524 31.78 14.14 -10.81
N ILE A 525 32.33 15.35 -10.86
CA ILE A 525 31.54 16.58 -10.99
C ILE A 525 31.44 16.94 -12.48
N ALA A 526 30.22 17.00 -13.01
CA ALA A 526 29.97 17.30 -14.43
C ALA A 526 28.88 18.38 -14.57
N GLY A 527 29.31 19.60 -14.88
CA GLY A 527 28.46 20.79 -14.77
C GLY A 527 28.04 21.01 -13.32
N ASN A 528 26.74 21.25 -13.11
CA ASN A 528 26.13 21.44 -11.79
C ASN A 528 25.61 20.12 -11.20
N ASN A 529 26.32 19.01 -11.41
CA ASN A 529 25.93 17.70 -10.90
C ASN A 529 27.13 16.94 -10.34
N LEU A 530 26.92 16.23 -9.25
CA LEU A 530 27.76 15.13 -8.78
C LEU A 530 27.20 13.82 -9.33
N LEU A 531 28.04 13.03 -9.97
CA LEU A 531 27.68 11.76 -10.58
C LEU A 531 28.48 10.64 -9.92
N ALA A 532 27.84 9.51 -9.65
CA ALA A 532 28.49 8.24 -9.36
C ALA A 532 27.90 7.17 -10.30
N THR A 533 28.67 6.68 -11.26
CA THR A 533 28.15 5.86 -12.38
C THR A 533 29.11 4.75 -12.78
N THR A 534 28.60 3.63 -13.31
CA THR A 534 29.43 2.61 -13.97
C THR A 534 29.65 2.88 -15.46
N ASP A 535 28.90 3.81 -16.04
CA ASP A 535 29.08 4.28 -17.42
C ASP A 535 29.99 5.52 -17.46
N LYS A 536 31.23 5.32 -17.92
CA LYS A 536 32.25 6.36 -18.07
C LYS A 536 31.83 7.51 -19.01
N ALA A 537 30.96 7.25 -19.98
CA ALA A 537 30.51 8.26 -20.95
C ALA A 537 29.37 9.13 -20.43
N LEU A 538 28.70 8.74 -19.32
CA LEU A 538 27.56 9.47 -18.77
C LEU A 538 27.90 10.93 -18.43
N ALA A 539 29.06 11.18 -17.80
CA ALA A 539 29.48 12.54 -17.44
C ALA A 539 29.56 13.47 -18.65
N LYS A 540 30.00 12.96 -19.81
CA LYS A 540 30.02 13.74 -21.07
C LYS A 540 28.61 14.04 -21.58
N ARG A 541 27.70 13.06 -21.51
CA ARG A 541 26.30 13.25 -21.94
C ARG A 541 25.55 14.24 -21.05
N VAL A 542 25.81 14.21 -19.74
CA VAL A 542 25.26 15.19 -18.78
C VAL A 542 25.73 16.61 -19.09
N VAL A 543 27.02 16.81 -19.38
CA VAL A 543 27.56 18.14 -19.75
C VAL A 543 27.03 18.61 -21.11
N ALA A 544 26.91 17.69 -22.08
CA ALA A 544 26.41 18.01 -23.41
C ALA A 544 24.90 18.33 -23.44
N GLY A 545 24.13 17.89 -22.44
CA GLY A 545 22.67 17.94 -22.48
C GLY A 545 22.08 17.11 -23.64
N ASP A 546 22.81 16.10 -24.10
CA ASP A 546 22.45 15.32 -25.28
C ASP A 546 21.34 14.31 -24.96
N ALA A 547 20.10 14.70 -25.27
CA ALA A 547 18.93 13.84 -25.13
C ALA A 547 18.76 12.84 -26.29
N SER A 548 19.58 12.89 -27.35
CA SER A 548 19.44 11.98 -28.50
C SER A 548 19.72 10.53 -28.12
N ALA A 549 20.58 10.32 -27.12
CA ALA A 549 20.87 9.01 -26.54
C ALA A 549 19.96 8.68 -25.35
N SER A 550 18.97 9.49 -25.00
CA SER A 550 18.09 9.25 -23.85
C SER A 550 17.23 8.01 -24.08
N PHE A 551 17.16 7.11 -23.09
CA PHE A 551 16.27 5.94 -23.15
C PHE A 551 14.79 6.35 -23.31
N LEU A 552 14.40 7.55 -22.84
CA LEU A 552 13.03 8.08 -23.01
C LEU A 552 12.64 8.17 -24.49
N THR A 553 13.60 8.41 -25.39
CA THR A 553 13.34 8.43 -26.84
C THR A 553 12.97 7.05 -27.37
N GLY A 554 13.55 5.99 -26.79
CA GLY A 554 13.37 4.58 -27.12
C GLY A 554 12.19 3.88 -26.44
N LEU A 555 11.44 4.56 -25.57
CA LEU A 555 10.21 3.99 -24.98
C LEU A 555 9.17 3.72 -26.09
N SER A 556 8.80 2.45 -26.23
CA SER A 556 7.81 1.99 -27.22
C SER A 556 6.37 2.12 -26.74
N HIS A 557 6.14 2.12 -25.42
CA HIS A 557 4.80 2.27 -24.85
C HIS A 557 4.38 3.76 -24.86
N PRO A 558 3.34 4.16 -25.61
CA PRO A 558 2.99 5.57 -25.79
C PRO A 558 2.55 6.25 -24.49
N ASP A 559 1.70 5.59 -23.67
CA ASP A 559 1.26 6.19 -22.40
C ASP A 559 2.39 6.33 -21.37
N LEU A 560 3.27 5.33 -21.24
CA LEU A 560 4.46 5.43 -20.40
C LEU A 560 5.36 6.58 -20.87
N LYS A 561 5.59 6.69 -22.19
CA LYS A 561 6.37 7.79 -22.76
C LYS A 561 5.70 9.14 -22.46
N ALA A 562 4.39 9.24 -22.56
CA ALA A 562 3.64 10.45 -22.23
C ALA A 562 3.76 10.81 -20.74
N LEU A 563 3.63 9.83 -19.82
CA LEU A 563 3.83 10.05 -18.39
C LEU A 563 5.24 10.57 -18.09
N MET A 564 6.25 9.89 -18.64
CA MET A 564 7.67 10.17 -18.39
C MET A 564 8.22 11.35 -19.22
N SER A 565 7.42 11.98 -20.08
CA SER A 565 7.85 13.18 -20.82
C SER A 565 7.16 14.45 -20.31
N ARG A 566 6.32 14.34 -19.28
CA ARG A 566 5.61 15.47 -18.71
C ARG A 566 6.59 16.45 -18.03
N PRO A 567 6.46 17.76 -18.30
CA PRO A 567 7.23 18.75 -17.56
C PRO A 567 6.69 18.91 -16.13
N ASN A 568 7.41 19.65 -15.30
CA ASN A 568 6.96 20.11 -13.98
C ASN A 568 6.62 18.97 -13.00
N GLN A 569 7.32 17.86 -13.08
CA GLN A 569 7.22 16.79 -12.08
C GLN A 569 8.26 17.03 -11.00
N ALA A 570 7.96 16.67 -9.76
CA ALA A 570 8.85 16.74 -8.61
C ALA A 570 9.49 15.41 -8.23
N GLY A 571 8.85 14.30 -8.60
CA GLY A 571 9.31 12.95 -8.29
C GLY A 571 8.98 11.99 -9.40
N TRP A 572 9.86 11.04 -9.67
CA TRP A 572 9.72 9.99 -10.68
C TRP A 572 10.09 8.66 -10.05
N PHE A 573 9.37 7.62 -10.42
CA PHE A 573 9.71 6.24 -10.13
C PHE A 573 9.35 5.39 -11.33
N MET A 574 10.20 4.40 -11.65
CA MET A 574 9.92 3.44 -12.71
C MET A 574 10.62 2.13 -12.43
N MET A 575 9.90 1.02 -12.64
CA MET A 575 10.42 -0.32 -12.46
C MET A 575 9.70 -1.29 -13.41
N PRO A 576 10.41 -1.92 -14.36
CA PRO A 576 9.90 -3.08 -15.09
C PRO A 576 9.53 -4.18 -14.10
N GLN A 577 8.32 -4.72 -14.20
CA GLN A 577 7.80 -5.69 -13.25
C GLN A 577 8.53 -7.05 -13.32
N GLN A 578 9.27 -7.31 -14.40
CA GLN A 578 10.19 -8.46 -14.47
C GLN A 578 11.23 -8.45 -13.34
N ILE A 579 11.66 -7.27 -12.89
CA ILE A 579 12.56 -7.15 -11.75
C ILE A 579 11.86 -7.54 -10.46
N ALA A 580 10.67 -6.99 -10.19
CA ALA A 580 9.88 -7.35 -9.01
C ALA A 580 9.63 -8.88 -8.93
N GLY A 581 9.35 -9.50 -10.08
CA GLY A 581 9.21 -10.94 -10.20
C GLY A 581 10.46 -11.72 -9.84
N LEU A 582 11.63 -11.29 -10.32
CA LEU A 582 12.91 -11.91 -10.00
C LEU A 582 13.17 -11.88 -8.48
N TRP A 583 12.95 -10.74 -7.83
CA TRP A 583 13.12 -10.59 -6.37
C TRP A 583 12.24 -11.55 -5.57
N LEU A 584 10.96 -11.69 -5.95
CA LEU A 584 10.02 -12.60 -5.30
C LEU A 584 10.40 -14.09 -5.46
N MET A 585 11.13 -14.43 -6.52
CA MET A 585 11.55 -15.81 -6.79
C MET A 585 12.90 -16.15 -6.13
N VAL A 586 13.87 -15.24 -6.17
CA VAL A 586 15.18 -15.44 -5.49
C VAL A 586 15.01 -15.61 -3.98
N GLY A 587 14.08 -14.87 -3.35
CA GLY A 587 13.84 -14.99 -1.91
C GLY A 587 13.31 -16.35 -1.43
N LYS A 588 12.86 -17.23 -2.33
CA LYS A 588 12.27 -18.53 -1.97
C LYS A 588 13.23 -19.73 -2.06
N SER A 589 14.33 -19.61 -2.80
CA SER A 589 15.20 -20.77 -3.09
C SER A 589 16.07 -21.22 -1.91
N ASP A 590 16.42 -20.31 -0.99
CA ASP A 590 17.43 -20.59 0.03
C ASP A 590 16.82 -21.15 1.33
N ALA A 591 15.56 -20.84 1.63
CA ALA A 591 14.90 -21.29 2.85
C ALA A 591 14.53 -22.78 2.83
N SER A 592 14.26 -23.36 1.66
CA SER A 592 13.88 -24.78 1.55
C SER A 592 15.07 -25.74 1.55
N MET A 593 16.26 -25.28 1.14
CA MET A 593 17.47 -26.12 1.11
C MET A 593 18.15 -26.26 2.47
N ALA A 594 17.93 -25.31 3.39
CA ALA A 594 18.52 -25.34 4.73
C ALA A 594 17.86 -26.34 5.71
N MET A 595 16.71 -26.94 5.36
CA MET A 595 16.02 -27.94 6.20
C MET A 595 16.29 -29.40 5.82
N ARG A 596 17.22 -29.67 4.87
CA ARG A 596 17.76 -31.03 4.75
C ARG A 596 18.65 -31.25 5.97
N ALA A 597 18.09 -31.89 7.00
CA ALA A 597 18.86 -32.45 8.10
C ALA A 597 20.07 -33.16 7.49
N ALA A 598 21.27 -32.76 7.93
CA ALA A 598 22.45 -33.55 7.66
C ALA A 598 22.07 -34.99 8.03
N ASP A 599 22.16 -35.91 7.06
CA ASP A 599 22.06 -37.34 7.35
C ASP A 599 23.05 -37.58 8.48
N ALA A 600 22.53 -37.68 9.72
CA ALA A 600 23.35 -38.05 10.84
C ALA A 600 23.89 -39.42 10.46
N ASP A 601 25.21 -39.53 10.45
CA ASP A 601 25.90 -40.80 10.21
C ASP A 601 25.58 -41.69 11.42
N ASP A 602 24.36 -42.24 11.43
CA ASP A 602 23.87 -43.13 12.46
C ASP A 602 24.76 -44.36 12.40
N GLY A 603 25.60 -44.49 13.42
CA GLY A 603 26.66 -45.48 13.51
C GLY A 603 26.16 -46.88 13.18
N ALA A 604 27.07 -47.71 12.67
CA ALA A 604 26.84 -49.01 12.01
C ALA A 604 25.98 -50.06 12.77
N THR A 605 24.69 -49.81 12.96
CA THR A 605 23.71 -50.84 13.30
C THR A 605 23.43 -51.71 12.07
N LYS A 606 23.28 -53.03 12.30
CA LYS A 606 23.00 -53.99 11.22
C LYS A 606 21.55 -53.82 10.75
N LYS A 607 21.36 -53.11 9.63
CA LYS A 607 20.05 -52.93 9.00
C LYS A 607 19.48 -54.24 8.46
N SER A 608 18.20 -54.51 8.71
CA SER A 608 17.51 -55.66 8.12
C SER A 608 17.38 -55.53 6.58
N PRO A 609 17.28 -56.65 5.82
CA PRO A 609 17.08 -56.58 4.37
C PRO A 609 15.80 -55.82 3.96
N GLU A 610 14.77 -55.88 4.79
CA GLU A 610 13.50 -55.14 4.59
C GLU A 610 13.73 -53.62 4.73
N ARG A 611 14.46 -53.19 5.77
CA ARG A 611 14.85 -51.79 5.93
C ARG A 611 15.66 -51.29 4.74
N ILE A 612 16.65 -52.05 4.28
CA ILE A 612 17.48 -51.67 3.11
C ILE A 612 16.62 -51.50 1.85
N ALA A 613 15.64 -52.38 1.61
CA ALA A 613 14.73 -52.27 0.48
C ALA A 613 13.87 -50.99 0.57
N LYS A 614 13.34 -50.68 1.75
CA LYS A 614 12.52 -49.48 2.00
C LYS A 614 13.33 -48.18 1.95
N GLU A 615 14.56 -48.17 2.45
CA GLU A 615 15.49 -47.05 2.29
C GLU A 615 15.81 -46.78 0.81
N LYS A 616 15.93 -47.82 -0.01
CA LYS A 616 16.11 -47.68 -1.46
C LYS A 616 14.86 -47.11 -2.15
N GLU A 617 13.66 -47.57 -1.77
CA GLU A 617 12.39 -46.98 -2.22
C GLU A 617 12.31 -45.50 -1.83
N LEU A 618 12.73 -45.17 -0.59
CA LEU A 618 12.71 -43.82 -0.05
C LEU A 618 13.66 -42.90 -0.81
N ALA A 619 14.88 -43.36 -1.10
CA ALA A 619 15.84 -42.63 -1.91
C ALA A 619 15.32 -42.38 -3.34
N ALA A 620 14.68 -43.37 -3.96
CA ALA A 620 14.07 -43.22 -5.29
C ALA A 620 12.91 -42.21 -5.27
N LEU A 621 12.09 -42.23 -4.21
CA LEU A 621 10.98 -41.29 -4.04
C LEU A 621 11.48 -39.85 -3.80
N ARG A 622 12.53 -39.68 -2.98
CA ARG A 622 13.20 -38.38 -2.77
C ARG A 622 13.79 -37.84 -4.08
N ALA A 623 14.41 -38.69 -4.89
CA ALA A 623 14.91 -38.30 -6.22
C ALA A 623 13.77 -37.86 -7.15
N SER A 624 12.65 -38.60 -7.15
CA SER A 624 11.45 -38.27 -7.94
C SER A 624 10.82 -36.94 -7.50
N LEU A 625 10.83 -36.68 -6.19
CA LEU A 625 10.35 -35.43 -5.61
C LEU A 625 11.27 -34.26 -5.97
N GLU A 626 12.60 -34.46 -5.95
CA GLU A 626 13.55 -33.44 -6.39
C GLU A 626 13.39 -33.11 -7.88
N GLU A 627 13.22 -34.11 -8.74
CA GLU A 627 12.96 -33.90 -10.16
C GLU A 627 11.63 -33.17 -10.39
N THR A 628 10.57 -33.59 -9.70
CA THR A 628 9.25 -32.95 -9.76
C THR A 628 9.31 -31.50 -9.27
N SER A 629 10.03 -31.24 -8.17
CA SER A 629 10.24 -29.88 -7.65
C SER A 629 11.02 -29.03 -8.64
N LYS A 630 12.08 -29.55 -9.27
CA LYS A 630 12.83 -28.81 -10.31
C LYS A 630 11.93 -28.50 -11.52
N ALA A 631 11.13 -29.45 -11.98
CA ALA A 631 10.19 -29.25 -13.07
C ALA A 631 9.11 -28.22 -12.72
N ARG A 632 8.56 -28.29 -11.49
CA ARG A 632 7.65 -27.28 -10.95
C ARG A 632 8.30 -25.92 -10.93
N ASP A 633 9.49 -25.79 -10.37
CA ASP A 633 10.17 -24.51 -10.22
C ASP A 633 10.46 -23.90 -11.59
N ALA A 634 10.88 -24.71 -12.57
CA ALA A 634 11.02 -24.29 -13.95
C ALA A 634 9.69 -23.83 -14.58
N ALA A 635 8.60 -24.57 -14.40
CA ALA A 635 7.28 -24.20 -14.91
C ALA A 635 6.72 -22.94 -14.24
N GLN A 636 6.91 -22.78 -12.93
CA GLN A 636 6.54 -21.59 -12.18
C GLN A 636 7.36 -20.38 -12.62
N MET A 637 8.67 -20.54 -12.83
CA MET A 637 9.53 -19.50 -13.39
C MET A 637 9.10 -19.08 -14.79
N ALA A 638 8.75 -20.03 -15.66
CA ALA A 638 8.23 -19.73 -17.00
C ALA A 638 6.89 -18.99 -16.94
N ALA A 639 5.96 -19.44 -16.09
CA ALA A 639 4.67 -18.78 -15.89
C ALA A 639 4.82 -17.38 -15.28
N ALA A 640 5.69 -17.21 -14.28
CA ALA A 640 6.02 -15.93 -13.68
C ALA A 640 6.64 -14.99 -14.71
N THR A 641 7.62 -15.44 -15.49
CA THR A 641 8.26 -14.63 -16.54
C THR A 641 7.23 -14.12 -17.54
N LYS A 642 6.31 -14.99 -18.00
CA LYS A 642 5.20 -14.59 -18.89
C LYS A 642 4.26 -13.58 -18.23
N LEU A 643 3.93 -13.77 -16.95
CA LEU A 643 3.10 -12.84 -16.20
C LEU A 643 3.76 -11.47 -16.08
N PHE A 644 5.03 -11.41 -15.68
CA PHE A 644 5.75 -10.15 -15.50
C PHE A 644 6.04 -9.43 -16.81
N ASP A 645 6.22 -10.17 -17.91
CA ASP A 645 6.26 -9.59 -19.25
C ASP A 645 4.94 -8.88 -19.61
N LYS A 646 3.81 -9.48 -19.26
CA LYS A 646 2.48 -8.88 -19.48
C LYS A 646 2.16 -7.73 -18.53
N LEU A 647 2.62 -7.79 -17.27
CA LEU A 647 2.53 -6.66 -16.34
C LEU A 647 3.28 -5.44 -16.90
N GLY A 648 4.44 -5.65 -17.52
CA GLY A 648 5.16 -4.59 -18.20
C GLY A 648 5.94 -3.71 -17.23
N THR A 649 5.63 -2.42 -17.16
CA THR A 649 6.39 -1.44 -16.35
C THR A 649 5.48 -0.64 -15.45
N PHE A 650 5.78 -0.62 -14.16
CA PHE A 650 5.19 0.36 -13.25
C PHE A 650 5.96 1.67 -13.34
N ALA A 651 5.24 2.78 -13.43
CA ALA A 651 5.84 4.10 -13.30
C ALA A 651 4.92 5.03 -12.50
N GLU A 652 5.55 5.95 -11.78
CA GLU A 652 4.89 6.94 -10.94
C GLU A 652 5.60 8.29 -11.09
N THR A 653 4.81 9.36 -11.06
CA THR A 653 5.30 10.73 -11.06
C THR A 653 4.55 11.56 -10.04
N VAL A 654 5.26 12.45 -9.35
CA VAL A 654 4.72 13.39 -8.38
C VAL A 654 4.81 14.78 -8.97
N GLU A 655 3.81 15.63 -8.76
CA GLU A 655 3.72 17.01 -9.20
C GLU A 655 3.25 17.89 -8.03
N VAL A 656 3.96 18.97 -7.78
CA VAL A 656 3.55 20.02 -6.84
C VAL A 656 2.73 21.05 -7.62
N THR A 657 1.47 21.23 -7.24
CA THR A 657 0.55 22.19 -7.85
C THR A 657 0.26 23.35 -6.90
N GLU A 658 -0.45 24.36 -7.37
CA GLU A 658 -0.94 25.44 -6.51
C GLU A 658 -1.93 24.96 -5.44
N GLY A 659 -2.68 23.89 -5.72
CA GLY A 659 -3.69 23.35 -4.79
C GLY A 659 -3.18 22.26 -3.86
N GLY A 660 -2.01 21.67 -4.13
CA GLY A 660 -1.48 20.56 -3.35
C GLY A 660 -0.61 19.61 -4.17
N LEU A 661 -0.53 18.35 -3.74
CA LEU A 661 0.29 17.32 -4.39
C LEU A 661 -0.57 16.43 -5.28
N ARG A 662 -0.12 16.23 -6.52
CA ARG A 662 -0.68 15.27 -7.45
C ARG A 662 0.31 14.12 -7.64
N VAL A 663 -0.17 12.90 -7.54
CA VAL A 663 0.58 11.69 -7.90
C VAL A 663 -0.11 11.07 -9.09
N ARG A 664 0.65 10.67 -10.11
CA ARG A 664 0.15 9.88 -11.23
C ARG A 664 0.98 8.62 -11.31
N ALA A 665 0.36 7.47 -11.16
CA ALA A 665 1.01 6.18 -11.26
C ALA A 665 0.28 5.30 -12.27
N GLY A 666 0.95 4.30 -12.79
CA GLY A 666 0.29 3.34 -13.66
C GLY A 666 1.12 2.09 -13.90
N GLU A 667 0.41 1.04 -14.28
CA GLU A 667 1.00 -0.17 -14.81
C GLU A 667 0.86 -0.14 -16.35
N TYR A 668 2.00 -0.10 -17.03
CA TYR A 668 2.12 0.05 -18.49
C TYR A 668 2.42 -1.30 -19.12
N LEU A 669 1.37 -1.95 -19.62
CA LEU A 669 1.30 -3.37 -19.90
C LEU A 669 2.08 -3.77 -21.17
N GLY A 670 2.72 -4.93 -21.09
CA GLY A 670 3.30 -5.60 -22.26
C GLY A 670 2.23 -6.11 -23.25
N GLY A 671 0.98 -6.20 -22.80
CA GLY A 671 -0.18 -6.66 -23.57
C GLY A 671 -1.45 -5.88 -23.26
N THR A 672 -2.62 -6.47 -23.47
CA THR A 672 -3.90 -5.91 -23.01
C THR A 672 -4.22 -6.33 -21.57
N PRO A 673 -5.10 -5.63 -20.83
CA PRO A 673 -5.56 -6.09 -19.52
C PRO A 673 -6.15 -7.52 -19.55
N ALA A 674 -6.90 -7.89 -20.59
CA ALA A 674 -7.40 -9.25 -20.78
C ALA A 674 -6.27 -10.31 -20.89
N GLU A 675 -5.20 -10.02 -21.62
CA GLU A 675 -4.02 -10.89 -21.70
C GLU A 675 -3.32 -11.01 -20.35
N LEU A 676 -3.24 -9.92 -19.59
CA LEU A 676 -2.69 -9.92 -18.23
C LEU A 676 -3.52 -10.83 -17.30
N VAL A 677 -4.85 -10.67 -17.26
CA VAL A 677 -5.68 -11.52 -16.39
C VAL A 677 -5.57 -12.99 -16.80
N SER A 678 -5.52 -13.27 -18.11
CA SER A 678 -5.28 -14.62 -18.63
C SER A 678 -3.94 -15.20 -18.15
N ALA A 679 -2.87 -14.38 -18.13
CA ALA A 679 -1.56 -14.79 -17.61
C ALA A 679 -1.60 -15.06 -16.09
N ILE A 680 -2.32 -14.25 -15.31
CA ILE A 680 -2.52 -14.46 -13.87
C ILE A 680 -3.24 -15.79 -13.62
N VAL A 681 -4.36 -16.03 -14.32
CA VAL A 681 -5.12 -17.28 -14.20
C VAL A 681 -4.27 -18.49 -14.58
N GLY A 682 -3.50 -18.39 -15.68
CA GLY A 682 -2.58 -19.43 -16.10
C GLY A 682 -1.51 -19.74 -15.06
N ALA A 683 -0.89 -18.72 -14.46
CA ALA A 683 0.11 -18.89 -13.41
C ALA A 683 -0.47 -19.51 -12.12
N MET A 684 -1.70 -19.13 -11.74
CA MET A 684 -2.40 -19.73 -10.61
C MET A 684 -2.73 -21.21 -10.85
N ARG A 685 -3.21 -21.56 -12.05
CA ARG A 685 -3.49 -22.95 -12.42
C ARG A 685 -2.23 -23.80 -12.41
N GLN A 686 -1.15 -23.32 -13.02
CA GLN A 686 0.14 -24.00 -12.99
C GLN A 686 0.60 -24.28 -11.56
N LYS A 687 0.39 -23.34 -10.63
CA LYS A 687 0.72 -23.53 -9.21
C LYS A 687 -0.15 -24.60 -8.55
N ASP A 688 -1.45 -24.61 -8.82
CA ASP A 688 -2.38 -25.59 -8.26
C ASP A 688 -2.10 -27.01 -8.81
N ASP A 689 -1.89 -27.14 -10.12
CA ASP A 689 -1.59 -28.41 -10.78
C ASP A 689 -0.27 -29.00 -10.26
N SER A 690 0.76 -28.17 -10.10
CA SER A 690 2.03 -28.63 -9.53
C SER A 690 1.93 -29.03 -8.05
N ARG A 691 1.09 -28.34 -7.26
CA ARG A 691 0.85 -28.73 -5.86
C ARG A 691 0.15 -30.08 -5.76
N ALA A 692 -0.88 -30.30 -6.56
CA ALA A 692 -1.60 -31.57 -6.58
C ALA A 692 -0.67 -32.76 -6.91
N GLN A 693 0.29 -32.56 -7.83
CA GLN A 693 1.29 -33.57 -8.16
C GLN A 693 2.25 -33.86 -7.00
N GLU A 694 2.71 -32.82 -6.29
CA GLU A 694 3.61 -32.97 -5.14
C GLU A 694 2.93 -33.54 -3.90
N ASP A 695 1.70 -33.13 -3.59
CA ASP A 695 0.95 -33.61 -2.43
C ASP A 695 0.82 -35.15 -2.46
N GLY A 696 0.65 -35.73 -3.66
CA GLY A 696 0.65 -37.18 -3.84
C GLY A 696 1.99 -37.86 -3.56
N LEU A 697 3.12 -37.18 -3.84
CA LEU A 697 4.47 -37.68 -3.55
C LEU A 697 4.84 -37.49 -2.09
N TYR A 698 4.51 -36.34 -1.48
CA TYR A 698 4.73 -36.09 -0.06
C TYR A 698 3.95 -37.04 0.84
N LYS A 699 2.70 -37.36 0.46
CA LYS A 699 1.93 -38.37 1.18
C LYS A 699 2.65 -39.73 1.19
N LYS A 700 3.12 -40.18 0.03
CA LYS A 700 3.90 -41.43 -0.09
C LYS A 700 5.22 -41.36 0.67
N LEU A 701 5.88 -40.19 0.67
CA LEU A 701 7.14 -39.97 1.38
C LEU A 701 6.93 -40.14 2.88
N PHE A 702 5.91 -39.48 3.43
CA PHE A 702 5.56 -39.57 4.84
C PHE A 702 5.17 -41.00 5.26
N GLU A 703 4.38 -41.70 4.44
CA GLU A 703 4.04 -43.11 4.67
C GLU A 703 5.31 -43.98 4.72
N LEU A 704 6.22 -43.82 3.76
CA LEU A 704 7.44 -44.61 3.65
C LEU A 704 8.50 -44.27 4.72
N GLU A 705 8.62 -43.00 5.11
CA GLU A 705 9.49 -42.58 6.23
C GLU A 705 9.00 -43.18 7.55
N ASN A 706 7.69 -43.24 7.78
CA ASN A 706 7.13 -43.93 8.93
C ASN A 706 7.41 -45.43 8.89
N GLU A 707 7.29 -46.09 7.73
CA GLU A 707 7.65 -47.51 7.58
C GLU A 707 9.13 -47.78 7.91
N VAL A 708 10.05 -46.97 7.36
CA VAL A 708 11.50 -47.08 7.64
C VAL A 708 11.78 -46.86 9.13
N ARG A 709 11.16 -45.87 9.76
CA ARG A 709 11.32 -45.60 11.20
C ARG A 709 10.82 -46.74 12.07
N MET A 710 9.71 -47.38 11.69
CA MET A 710 9.20 -48.55 12.43
C MET A 710 10.13 -49.77 12.29
N LEU A 711 10.76 -49.96 11.12
CA LEU A 711 11.75 -51.01 10.91
C LEU A 711 13.06 -50.73 11.67
N GLU A 712 13.48 -49.47 11.76
CA GLU A 712 14.62 -49.07 12.58
C GLU A 712 14.42 -49.37 14.06
N LEU A 713 13.28 -48.97 14.63
CA LEU A 713 12.93 -49.32 16.02
C LEU A 713 12.93 -50.83 16.26
N LYS A 714 12.47 -51.61 15.28
CA LYS A 714 12.47 -53.07 15.36
C LYS A 714 13.89 -53.64 15.31
N ASP A 715 14.73 -53.16 14.38
CA ASP A 715 16.13 -53.58 14.25
C ASP A 715 16.92 -53.27 15.54
N ASP A 716 16.66 -52.11 16.16
CA ASP A 716 17.28 -51.70 17.42
C ASP A 716 16.83 -52.59 18.59
N MET A 717 15.53 -52.90 18.70
CA MET A 717 15.01 -53.84 19.70
C MET A 717 15.63 -55.24 19.54
N GLU A 718 15.73 -55.76 18.31
CA GLU A 718 16.36 -57.06 18.03
C GLU A 718 17.88 -57.05 18.28
N ALA A 719 18.53 -55.88 18.26
CA ALA A 719 19.93 -55.72 18.61
C ALA A 719 20.14 -55.66 20.12
N GLU A 720 19.22 -55.03 20.88
CA GLU A 720 19.25 -55.01 22.35
C GLU A 720 18.96 -56.38 22.98
N GLU A 721 18.15 -57.22 22.33
CA GLU A 721 17.87 -58.59 22.80
C GLU A 721 19.04 -59.58 22.62
N LYS A 722 20.02 -59.27 21.76
CA LYS A 722 21.18 -60.12 21.45
C LYS A 722 22.41 -59.74 22.26
#